data_AF-A0A7S4UW49-F1
#
_entry.id   AF-A0A7S4UW49-F1
#
_cell.length_a   1.000
_cell.length_b   1.000
_cell.length_c   1.000
_cell.angle_alpha   90.00
_cell.angle_beta   90.00
_cell.angle_gamma   90.00
#
_symmetry.space_group_name_H-M   'P 1'
#
loop_
_entity.id
_entity.type
_entity.pdbx_description
1 polymer ?
#
loop_
_entity_poly.entity_id
_entity_poly.type
_entity_poly.pdbx_seq_one_letter_code
_entity_poly.pdbx_strand_id
1 'polypeptide(L)'
;VYLNNVILNNNYGCYLNECDVDTVRVVEVEGQYYEYVRPACVEQAFYEGGKKVADTRKNLNTCANNRLPYAMEACCQRGATGSKKVATRNYIYDGERMTFDTAGKKCAAIGRELCDFRKIDSRVSPTFKTGYHWTTAECSIEVKIDQRGYVSMIYIIDNKRGAQALHISEGNLNYFKVYWENDEFPNTSNNCGNAEGCVALSGGECQCKIALTDGMGFSSKPSSANDILSTLVVGAMNPQVFDEDMFIRQEEHDFIIHLMNGVFDSNTIFEVTDDMSRTFFLKNVRSKIDIDGGKYSFRNAPHFMSMISDTWPSSIGETTRRDAEYETEAVLDHYFYHSNVAPFLCIRLIQRFGISNPSPRYIGTCAKSFHDGLFTSGGHSYGSGAYGDLSAVIASIALDREARNPVLDSDPASGSLREPILKVIGLMRALGFEHDDRIGTTQLYGMNEKIGQMAYSFDSVFSFFLPEYIPNNGPLATAFLTSPESAKLQMPLIVGMLNGIFSLVKYGLSDCYDGFGIDPGSGRCKDDGFYERSLGTLHFGPTIVSSRISASSDDAEETVSSGYVSLVSPDLELGANKQSSRWVGMRFTNLQIPNSAKIIGAYVQFEVDEKKDTMTTLTIHGQAADNPAGFSTDEYNISKRSLTNAAVSWNNVPAWRKKIRQTQYSRHFSNCTGIGQPSWMGPR
;
A
#
# COMPACT_ATOMS: atom_id res chain seq x y z
N VAL A 1 4.82 17.47 9.63
CA VAL A 1 4.44 17.61 11.05
C VAL A 1 5.16 18.81 11.65
N TYR A 2 4.43 19.90 11.86
CA TYR A 2 4.95 21.09 12.52
C TYR A 2 5.13 20.78 14.02
N LEU A 3 6.34 20.91 14.54
CA LEU A 3 6.69 20.45 15.89
C LEU A 3 6.02 21.26 17.03
N ASN A 4 5.47 22.44 16.72
CA ASN A 4 4.83 23.36 17.67
C ASN A 4 3.48 23.84 17.12
N ASN A 5 2.43 23.03 17.27
CA ASN A 5 1.07 23.41 16.90
C ASN A 5 0.28 23.88 18.12
N VAL A 6 -0.46 24.97 17.96
CA VAL A 6 -1.49 25.41 18.91
C VAL A 6 -2.84 25.24 18.22
N ILE A 7 -3.71 24.43 18.81
CA ILE A 7 -5.08 24.24 18.32
C ILE A 7 -5.98 25.17 19.15
N LEU A 8 -6.71 26.05 18.47
CA LEU A 8 -7.73 26.86 19.10
C LEU A 8 -8.98 26.00 19.29
N ASN A 9 -9.46 25.87 20.53
CA ASN A 9 -10.62 25.04 20.85
C ASN A 9 -11.97 25.73 20.60
N ASN A 10 -11.96 27.05 20.38
CA ASN A 10 -13.15 27.87 20.18
C ASN A 10 -12.91 28.88 19.05
N ASN A 11 -14.00 29.33 18.43
CA ASN A 11 -13.98 30.52 17.60
C ASN A 11 -13.81 31.75 18.49
N TYR A 12 -12.90 32.65 18.09
CA TYR A 12 -12.69 33.92 18.77
C TYR A 12 -13.20 35.04 17.88
N GLY A 13 -14.05 35.90 18.43
CA GLY A 13 -14.42 37.15 17.76
C GLY A 13 -13.20 38.03 17.51
N CYS A 14 -13.24 38.81 16.44
CA CYS A 14 -12.29 39.89 16.20
C CYS A 14 -12.64 41.08 17.11
N TYR A 15 -11.65 41.87 17.55
CA TYR A 15 -11.85 43.01 18.46
C TYR A 15 -11.30 44.34 17.93
N LEU A 16 -10.20 44.31 17.17
CA LEU A 16 -9.50 45.49 16.67
C LEU A 16 -9.28 45.41 15.15
N ASN A 17 -8.07 45.72 14.71
CA ASN A 17 -7.69 45.82 13.30
C ASN A 17 -7.83 44.48 12.56
N GLU A 18 -7.83 43.35 13.27
CA GLU A 18 -8.06 42.03 12.71
C GLU A 18 -9.50 41.85 12.20
N CYS A 19 -10.44 42.71 12.60
CA CYS A 19 -11.78 42.77 11.99
C CYS A 19 -11.79 43.39 10.59
N ASP A 20 -10.73 44.09 10.18
CA ASP A 20 -10.66 44.80 8.90
C ASP A 20 -10.13 43.92 7.75
N VAL A 21 -9.87 42.64 8.02
CA VAL A 21 -9.31 41.66 7.07
C VAL A 21 -10.06 40.33 7.21
N ASP A 22 -10.21 39.60 6.10
CA ASP A 22 -10.94 38.32 6.13
C ASP A 22 -10.02 37.15 6.50
N THR A 23 -8.71 37.29 6.30
CA THR A 23 -7.72 36.30 6.73
C THR A 23 -6.37 36.94 7.03
N VAL A 24 -5.71 36.41 8.06
CA VAL A 24 -4.36 36.77 8.49
C VAL A 24 -3.45 35.56 8.36
N ARG A 25 -2.25 35.76 7.79
CA ARG A 25 -1.29 34.67 7.64
C ARG A 25 -0.50 34.41 8.92
N VAL A 26 -0.10 35.48 9.60
CA VAL A 26 0.70 35.41 10.83
C VAL A 26 -0.01 36.19 11.93
N VAL A 27 -0.15 35.57 13.10
CA VAL A 27 -0.72 36.19 14.30
C VAL A 27 0.33 36.20 15.41
N GLU A 28 0.34 37.26 16.22
CA GLU A 28 1.17 37.34 17.42
C GLU A 28 0.31 37.04 18.65
N VAL A 29 0.73 36.06 19.45
CA VAL A 29 0.07 35.69 20.70
C VAL A 29 1.14 35.71 21.80
N GLU A 30 0.96 36.59 22.80
CA GLU A 30 1.86 36.75 23.95
C GLU A 30 3.36 36.90 23.59
N GLY A 31 3.67 37.62 22.51
CA GLY A 31 5.04 37.85 22.06
C GLY A 31 5.65 36.73 21.19
N GLN A 32 4.84 35.73 20.80
CA GLN A 32 5.23 34.68 19.85
C GLN A 32 4.41 34.79 18.55
N TYR A 33 5.06 34.54 17.41
CA TYR A 33 4.40 34.56 16.10
C TYR A 33 3.99 33.15 15.66
N TYR A 34 2.74 32.99 15.25
CA TYR A 34 2.16 31.75 14.73
C TYR A 34 1.67 31.96 13.30
N GLU A 35 1.89 30.99 12.42
CA GLU A 35 1.26 30.98 11.09
C GLU A 35 -0.11 30.30 11.20
N TYR A 36 -1.15 30.96 10.68
CA TYR A 36 -2.49 30.38 10.62
C TYR A 36 -2.53 29.25 9.61
N VAL A 37 -2.84 28.05 10.09
CA VAL A 37 -3.00 26.85 9.26
C VAL A 37 -4.49 26.67 9.00
N ARG A 38 -4.95 27.03 7.79
CA ARG A 38 -6.35 26.77 7.40
C ARG A 38 -6.63 25.26 7.40
N PRO A 39 -7.83 24.82 7.83
CA PRO A 39 -8.26 23.44 7.64
C PRO A 39 -8.20 23.01 6.18
N ALA A 40 -8.03 21.72 5.92
CA ALA A 40 -8.07 21.18 4.57
C ALA A 40 -9.46 21.43 3.95
N CYS A 41 -9.52 22.35 3.00
CA CYS A 41 -10.73 22.71 2.27
C CYS A 41 -10.35 22.97 0.81
N VAL A 42 -11.03 22.29 -0.11
CA VAL A 42 -10.82 22.45 -1.55
C VAL A 42 -11.55 23.67 -2.07
N GLU A 43 -10.97 24.31 -3.07
CA GLU A 43 -11.59 25.35 -3.88
C GLU A 43 -12.10 24.73 -5.19
N GLN A 44 -13.16 25.31 -5.75
CA GLN A 44 -13.66 24.92 -7.07
C GLN A 44 -12.85 25.64 -8.16
N ALA A 45 -12.33 24.87 -9.11
CA ALA A 45 -11.39 25.35 -10.12
C ALA A 45 -12.00 26.43 -11.03
N PHE A 46 -13.29 26.30 -11.33
CA PHE A 46 -14.05 27.24 -12.15
C PHE A 46 -15.01 28.05 -11.28
N TYR A 47 -15.10 29.35 -11.55
CA TYR A 47 -15.96 30.29 -10.82
C TYR A 47 -16.37 31.45 -11.71
N GLU A 48 -17.49 32.09 -11.36
CA GLU A 48 -17.98 33.31 -12.01
C GLU A 48 -17.63 34.58 -11.24
N GLY A 49 -17.74 35.74 -11.90
CA GLY A 49 -17.49 37.03 -11.29
C GLY A 49 -16.03 37.29 -10.92
N GLY A 50 -15.10 36.61 -11.60
CA GLY A 50 -13.66 36.77 -11.38
C GLY A 50 -13.22 38.22 -11.55
N LYS A 51 -12.35 38.68 -10.64
CA LYS A 51 -11.67 39.98 -10.77
C LYS A 51 -10.21 39.77 -11.05
N LYS A 52 -9.63 40.64 -11.86
CA LYS A 52 -8.19 40.66 -12.05
C LYS A 52 -7.51 41.07 -10.75
N VAL A 53 -6.53 40.29 -10.35
CA VAL A 53 -5.57 40.66 -9.31
C VAL A 53 -4.20 40.86 -9.96
N ALA A 54 -3.45 41.84 -9.45
CA ALA A 54 -2.14 42.17 -9.98
C ALA A 54 -1.15 42.40 -8.85
N ASP A 55 0.11 42.01 -9.09
CA ASP A 55 1.19 42.33 -8.17
C ASP A 55 1.52 43.83 -8.18
N THR A 56 2.33 44.24 -7.22
CA THR A 56 2.72 45.65 -7.01
C THR A 56 3.32 46.34 -8.24
N ARG A 57 4.00 45.59 -9.13
CA ARG A 57 4.63 46.10 -10.35
C ARG A 57 3.81 45.80 -11.61
N LYS A 58 2.68 45.09 -11.49
CA LYS A 58 1.90 44.54 -12.60
C LYS A 58 2.77 43.72 -13.57
N ASN A 59 3.76 43.02 -13.04
CA ASN A 59 4.49 42.03 -13.81
C ASN A 59 3.69 40.74 -13.95
N LEU A 60 2.79 40.46 -13.02
CA LEU A 60 1.96 39.25 -13.00
C LEU A 60 0.49 39.62 -12.76
N ASN A 61 -0.39 39.03 -13.56
CA ASN A 61 -1.83 39.20 -13.44
C ASN A 61 -2.48 37.83 -13.51
N THR A 62 -3.50 37.64 -12.70
CA THR A 62 -4.33 36.46 -12.74
C THR A 62 -5.75 36.83 -12.33
N CYS A 63 -6.61 35.83 -12.32
CA CYS A 63 -7.98 35.95 -11.90
C CYS A 63 -8.11 35.35 -10.52
N ALA A 64 -8.95 35.98 -9.73
CA ALA A 64 -9.29 35.52 -8.40
C ALA A 64 -10.80 35.60 -8.22
N ASN A 65 -11.35 34.62 -7.50
CA ASN A 65 -12.75 34.63 -7.13
C ASN A 65 -13.00 35.81 -6.18
N ASN A 66 -13.91 36.71 -6.53
CA ASN A 66 -14.16 37.93 -5.77
C ASN A 66 -14.78 37.67 -4.37
N ARG A 67 -15.33 36.47 -4.14
CA ARG A 67 -15.91 36.02 -2.88
C ARG A 67 -14.89 35.44 -1.90
N LEU A 68 -13.65 35.23 -2.34
CA LEU A 68 -12.59 34.62 -1.53
C LEU A 68 -11.46 35.61 -1.27
N PRO A 69 -10.77 35.50 -0.12
CA PRO A 69 -9.78 36.47 0.29
C PRO A 69 -8.39 36.20 -0.33
N TYR A 70 -8.23 36.51 -1.61
CA TYR A 70 -6.98 36.26 -2.34
C TYR A 70 -6.03 37.46 -2.43
N ALA A 71 -6.51 38.68 -2.19
CA ALA A 71 -5.73 39.88 -2.46
C ALA A 71 -5.99 41.00 -1.46
N MET A 72 -5.05 41.94 -1.44
CA MET A 72 -5.09 43.18 -0.65
C MET A 72 -5.86 44.28 -1.38
N GLU A 73 -6.21 45.35 -0.67
CA GLU A 73 -6.79 46.54 -1.26
C GLU A 73 -5.76 47.34 -2.09
N ALA A 74 -6.25 48.09 -3.08
CA ALA A 74 -5.49 49.08 -3.82
C ALA A 74 -6.36 50.30 -4.10
N CYS A 75 -6.18 51.34 -3.28
CA CYS A 75 -7.10 52.48 -3.24
C CYS A 75 -6.60 53.66 -4.07
N CYS A 76 -7.30 53.98 -5.15
CA CYS A 76 -7.06 55.20 -5.93
C CYS A 76 -7.84 56.39 -5.40
N GLN A 77 -7.37 57.60 -5.71
CA GLN A 77 -8.19 58.79 -5.59
C GLN A 77 -9.43 58.64 -6.48
N ARG A 78 -10.62 59.02 -5.96
CA ARG A 78 -11.87 58.94 -6.71
C ARG A 78 -11.79 59.69 -8.04
N GLY A 79 -12.20 59.03 -9.12
CA GLY A 79 -12.17 59.60 -10.47
C GLY A 79 -10.78 59.73 -11.08
N ALA A 80 -9.75 59.07 -10.52
CA ALA A 80 -8.40 59.11 -11.08
C ALA A 80 -8.31 58.38 -12.43
N THR A 81 -7.85 59.10 -13.46
CA THR A 81 -7.68 58.56 -14.82
C THR A 81 -6.23 58.63 -15.30
N GLY A 82 -5.89 57.81 -16.29
CA GLY A 82 -4.60 57.84 -16.98
C GLY A 82 -3.39 57.74 -16.04
N SER A 83 -2.46 58.69 -16.16
CA SER A 83 -1.21 58.72 -15.40
C SER A 83 -1.40 58.93 -13.89
N LYS A 84 -2.55 59.49 -13.48
CA LYS A 84 -2.93 59.79 -12.09
C LYS A 84 -3.55 58.62 -11.34
N LYS A 85 -3.83 57.50 -12.01
CA LYS A 85 -4.42 56.28 -11.42
C LYS A 85 -3.37 55.52 -10.59
N VAL A 86 -2.83 56.16 -9.56
CA VAL A 86 -1.84 55.60 -8.64
C VAL A 86 -2.56 55.17 -7.37
N ALA A 87 -2.50 53.88 -7.07
CA ALA A 87 -3.09 53.35 -5.84
C ALA A 87 -2.16 53.65 -4.63
N THR A 88 -2.77 53.86 -3.48
CA THR A 88 -2.09 53.83 -2.17
C THR A 88 -2.49 52.57 -1.42
N ARG A 89 -1.67 52.20 -0.43
CA ARG A 89 -1.88 51.04 0.43
C ARG A 89 -2.17 51.50 1.86
N ASN A 90 -3.05 50.82 2.57
CA ASN A 90 -3.36 51.10 3.97
C ASN A 90 -3.55 49.79 4.77
N TYR A 91 -2.77 48.76 4.42
CA TYR A 91 -2.83 47.46 5.10
C TYR A 91 -2.19 47.53 6.48
N ILE A 92 -2.71 46.72 7.39
CA ILE A 92 -2.33 46.70 8.80
C ILE A 92 -1.39 45.52 9.06
N TYR A 93 -1.62 44.38 8.40
CA TYR A 93 -0.80 43.18 8.53
C TYR A 93 0.01 42.90 7.26
N ASP A 94 1.16 42.25 7.41
CA ASP A 94 1.90 41.78 6.25
C ASP A 94 1.20 40.58 5.61
N GLY A 95 1.00 40.62 4.29
CA GLY A 95 0.28 39.58 3.57
C GLY A 95 -1.19 39.43 3.98
N GLU A 96 -1.84 40.48 4.49
CA GLU A 96 -3.29 40.44 4.73
C GLU A 96 -4.06 40.18 3.45
N ARG A 97 -5.17 39.46 3.54
CA ARG A 97 -6.02 39.24 2.37
C ARG A 97 -7.48 39.41 2.74
N MET A 98 -8.24 39.82 1.76
CA MET A 98 -9.64 40.14 1.91
C MET A 98 -10.38 39.90 0.61
N THR A 99 -11.69 39.74 0.69
CA THR A 99 -12.58 39.69 -0.46
C THR A 99 -12.57 41.03 -1.20
N PHE A 100 -13.06 41.02 -2.44
CA PHE A 100 -13.14 42.24 -3.23
C PHE A 100 -14.05 43.30 -2.58
N ASP A 101 -15.13 42.88 -1.93
CA ASP A 101 -16.08 43.78 -1.27
C ASP A 101 -15.50 44.42 -0.01
N THR A 102 -14.81 43.64 0.84
CA THR A 102 -14.08 44.14 2.02
C THR A 102 -13.02 45.18 1.60
N ALA A 103 -12.26 44.90 0.54
CA ALA A 103 -11.30 45.87 -0.02
C ALA A 103 -11.97 47.17 -0.49
N GLY A 104 -13.16 47.07 -1.11
CA GLY A 104 -13.97 48.20 -1.52
C GLY A 104 -14.38 49.10 -0.35
N LYS A 105 -14.90 48.49 0.72
CA LYS A 105 -15.27 49.18 1.96
C LYS A 105 -14.07 49.86 2.61
N LYS A 106 -12.91 49.20 2.66
CA LYS A 106 -11.67 49.75 3.22
C LYS A 106 -11.18 50.97 2.43
N CYS A 107 -11.24 50.94 1.11
CA CYS A 107 -10.94 52.12 0.29
C CYS A 107 -11.95 53.25 0.48
N ALA A 108 -13.24 52.92 0.61
CA ALA A 108 -14.29 53.93 0.82
C ALA A 108 -14.12 54.67 2.15
N ALA A 109 -13.71 53.97 3.23
CA ALA A 109 -13.50 54.54 4.56
C ALA A 109 -12.45 55.66 4.58
N ILE A 110 -11.46 55.61 3.70
CA ILE A 110 -10.42 56.64 3.55
C ILE A 110 -10.72 57.65 2.41
N GLY A 111 -11.98 57.71 1.95
CA GLY A 111 -12.42 58.63 0.89
C GLY A 111 -11.89 58.28 -0.51
N ARG A 112 -11.51 57.02 -0.74
CA ARG A 112 -10.94 56.50 -1.99
C ARG A 112 -11.87 55.46 -2.62
N GLU A 113 -11.41 54.82 -3.70
CA GLU A 113 -12.12 53.72 -4.38
C GLU A 113 -11.12 52.66 -4.89
N LEU A 114 -11.60 51.42 -5.07
CA LEU A 114 -10.86 50.41 -5.81
C LEU A 114 -10.70 50.83 -7.27
N CYS A 115 -9.60 50.42 -7.89
CA CYS A 115 -9.28 50.84 -9.24
C CYS A 115 -8.38 49.83 -9.96
N ASP A 116 -8.51 49.73 -11.30
CA ASP A 116 -7.45 49.14 -12.12
C ASP A 116 -6.24 50.09 -12.23
N PHE A 117 -5.44 50.13 -11.16
CA PHE A 117 -4.33 51.07 -10.95
C PHE A 117 -3.23 50.97 -12.01
N ARG A 118 -2.46 52.04 -12.25
CA ARG A 118 -1.27 52.00 -13.12
C ARG A 118 -0.05 51.45 -12.40
N LYS A 119 0.14 51.91 -11.16
CA LYS A 119 1.19 51.49 -10.22
C LYS A 119 0.69 51.73 -8.81
N ILE A 120 1.33 51.12 -7.84
CA ILE A 120 1.09 51.40 -6.43
C ILE A 120 2.22 52.30 -5.89
N ASP A 121 1.89 53.37 -5.16
CA ASP A 121 2.90 54.30 -4.63
C ASP A 121 3.79 53.60 -3.60
N SER A 122 5.10 53.55 -3.88
CA SER A 122 6.10 52.88 -3.04
C SER A 122 6.67 53.78 -1.93
N ARG A 123 6.24 55.04 -1.84
CA ARG A 123 6.77 56.02 -0.88
C ARG A 123 6.13 55.96 0.51
N VAL A 124 5.08 55.15 0.68
CA VAL A 124 4.29 55.08 1.92
C VAL A 124 4.74 53.93 2.84
N SER A 125 5.68 53.07 2.42
CA SER A 125 6.30 52.06 3.29
C SER A 125 7.56 51.49 2.62
N PRO A 126 8.68 51.28 3.34
CA PRO A 126 9.89 50.73 2.73
C PRO A 126 9.60 49.33 2.20
N THR A 127 10.02 49.12 0.95
CA THR A 127 10.50 47.85 0.37
C THR A 127 10.37 46.63 1.29
N PHE A 128 9.53 45.65 0.90
CA PHE A 128 9.60 44.19 1.13
C PHE A 128 8.23 43.50 1.30
N LYS A 129 7.12 44.24 1.31
CA LYS A 129 5.78 43.64 1.40
C LYS A 129 5.16 43.40 0.02
N THR A 130 5.08 42.12 -0.35
CA THR A 130 4.81 41.59 -1.70
C THR A 130 3.53 40.76 -1.72
N GLY A 131 2.79 40.76 -2.82
CA GLY A 131 1.55 39.99 -2.97
C GLY A 131 0.61 40.57 -4.03
N TYR A 132 -0.58 40.01 -4.13
CA TYR A 132 -1.61 40.41 -5.08
C TYR A 132 -2.53 41.51 -4.52
N HIS A 133 -2.94 42.41 -5.39
CA HIS A 133 -3.90 43.48 -5.08
C HIS A 133 -5.12 43.40 -5.99
N TRP A 134 -6.29 43.68 -5.43
CA TRP A 134 -7.54 43.77 -6.20
C TRP A 134 -7.49 44.89 -7.24
N THR A 135 -8.03 44.60 -8.42
CA THR A 135 -8.27 45.60 -9.47
C THR A 135 -9.73 45.57 -9.89
N THR A 136 -10.24 46.68 -10.41
CA THR A 136 -11.62 46.75 -10.94
C THR A 136 -11.75 46.21 -12.36
N ALA A 137 -10.70 45.62 -12.94
CA ALA A 137 -10.80 44.99 -14.26
C ALA A 137 -11.40 43.59 -14.10
N GLU A 138 -12.24 43.22 -15.05
CA GLU A 138 -12.89 41.92 -15.05
C GLU A 138 -11.90 40.80 -15.42
N CYS A 139 -12.26 39.59 -15.02
CA CYS A 139 -11.69 38.39 -15.60
C CYS A 139 -12.76 37.31 -15.76
N SER A 140 -12.72 36.59 -16.88
CA SER A 140 -13.48 35.37 -17.10
C SER A 140 -12.57 34.14 -17.26
N ILE A 141 -13.13 32.97 -16.96
CA ILE A 141 -12.48 31.69 -17.20
C ILE A 141 -13.13 31.06 -18.43
N GLU A 142 -12.32 30.52 -19.33
CA GLU A 142 -12.75 29.70 -20.46
C GLU A 142 -12.10 28.31 -20.35
N VAL A 143 -12.65 27.35 -21.09
CA VAL A 143 -12.17 25.97 -21.07
C VAL A 143 -11.67 25.54 -22.45
N LYS A 144 -10.50 24.92 -22.49
CA LYS A 144 -10.00 24.18 -23.66
C LYS A 144 -10.32 22.69 -23.49
N ILE A 145 -10.85 22.07 -24.53
CA ILE A 145 -11.28 20.67 -24.51
C ILE A 145 -10.56 19.92 -25.62
N ASP A 146 -9.80 18.88 -25.26
CA ASP A 146 -9.10 18.04 -26.23
C ASP A 146 -10.04 16.99 -26.86
N GLN A 147 -9.53 16.24 -27.85
CA GLN A 147 -10.32 15.21 -28.55
C GLN A 147 -10.80 14.05 -27.66
N ARG A 148 -10.24 13.91 -26.46
CA ARG A 148 -10.59 12.87 -25.48
C ARG A 148 -11.51 13.40 -24.38
N GLY A 149 -11.91 14.66 -24.43
CA GLY A 149 -12.74 15.30 -23.42
C GLY A 149 -11.97 15.75 -22.18
N TYR A 150 -10.64 15.79 -22.21
CA TYR A 150 -9.86 16.39 -21.12
C TYR A 150 -9.94 17.90 -21.25
N VAL A 151 -9.95 18.58 -20.10
CA VAL A 151 -10.13 20.02 -20.04
C VAL A 151 -8.88 20.73 -19.53
N SER A 152 -8.69 21.96 -19.98
CA SER A 152 -7.67 22.88 -19.52
C SER A 152 -8.32 24.25 -19.26
N MET A 153 -7.87 24.94 -18.22
CA MET A 153 -8.37 26.27 -17.86
C MET A 153 -7.60 27.37 -18.60
N ILE A 154 -8.32 28.37 -19.09
CA ILE A 154 -7.75 29.62 -19.62
C ILE A 154 -8.35 30.79 -18.88
N TYR A 155 -7.50 31.69 -18.40
CA TYR A 155 -7.93 32.94 -17.78
C TYR A 155 -7.88 34.08 -18.81
N ILE A 156 -9.02 34.71 -19.06
CA ILE A 156 -9.18 35.86 -19.96
C ILE A 156 -9.22 37.14 -19.11
N ILE A 157 -8.14 37.92 -19.16
CA ILE A 157 -7.88 39.03 -18.22
C ILE A 157 -8.00 40.38 -18.94
N ASP A 158 -8.94 41.22 -18.48
CA ASP A 158 -9.08 42.58 -19.03
C ASP A 158 -7.91 43.49 -18.66
N ASN A 159 -7.49 44.33 -19.62
CA ASN A 159 -6.36 45.24 -19.46
C ASN A 159 -5.10 44.53 -18.90
N LYS A 160 -4.83 43.30 -19.38
CA LYS A 160 -3.64 42.54 -19.02
C LYS A 160 -2.37 43.35 -19.34
N ARG A 161 -1.48 43.47 -18.35
CA ARG A 161 -0.17 44.11 -18.49
C ARG A 161 0.87 43.25 -17.81
N GLY A 162 1.86 42.73 -18.52
CA GLY A 162 2.81 41.79 -17.93
C GLY A 162 2.42 40.32 -18.19
N ALA A 163 3.10 39.41 -17.50
CA ALA A 163 2.95 37.98 -17.68
C ALA A 163 1.71 37.43 -16.95
N GLN A 164 1.34 36.23 -17.37
CA GLN A 164 0.32 35.38 -16.76
C GLN A 164 0.98 34.03 -16.48
N ALA A 165 0.52 33.33 -15.44
CA ALA A 165 1.08 32.03 -15.12
C ALA A 165 0.86 31.02 -16.25
N LEU A 166 1.87 30.19 -16.53
CA LEU A 166 1.85 29.31 -17.72
C LEU A 166 0.70 28.31 -17.67
N HIS A 167 0.32 27.82 -16.48
CA HIS A 167 -0.71 26.79 -16.31
C HIS A 167 -2.16 27.26 -16.57
N ILE A 168 -2.38 28.57 -16.70
CA ILE A 168 -3.69 29.19 -17.00
C ILE A 168 -3.63 30.07 -18.25
N SER A 169 -2.50 30.07 -18.95
CA SER A 169 -2.30 30.83 -20.19
C SER A 169 -2.99 30.13 -21.37
N GLU A 170 -3.33 30.86 -22.42
CA GLU A 170 -4.03 30.33 -23.61
C GLU A 170 -3.30 29.13 -24.26
N GLY A 171 -1.96 29.17 -24.29
CA GLY A 171 -1.11 28.14 -24.87
C GLY A 171 -0.77 26.97 -23.93
N ASN A 172 -1.39 26.87 -22.77
CA ASN A 172 -1.05 25.82 -21.80
C ASN A 172 -1.44 24.42 -22.28
N LEU A 173 -0.68 23.42 -21.84
CA LEU A 173 -0.86 21.99 -22.13
C LEU A 173 -1.30 21.18 -20.91
N ASN A 174 -1.78 21.86 -19.85
CA ASN A 174 -2.17 21.22 -18.60
C ASN A 174 -3.62 20.77 -18.70
N TYR A 175 -3.82 19.60 -19.27
CA TYR A 175 -5.13 18.96 -19.38
C TYR A 175 -5.37 18.01 -18.21
N PHE A 176 -6.58 18.05 -17.66
CA PHE A 176 -7.04 17.14 -16.62
C PHE A 176 -8.40 16.55 -16.98
N LYS A 177 -8.69 15.37 -16.42
CA LYS A 177 -9.94 14.67 -16.68
C LYS A 177 -11.07 15.28 -15.85
N VAL A 178 -12.25 15.43 -16.45
CA VAL A 178 -13.49 15.80 -15.76
C VAL A 178 -14.56 14.75 -16.00
N TYR A 179 -15.61 14.83 -15.19
CA TYR A 179 -16.80 13.99 -15.34
C TYR A 179 -17.85 14.74 -16.16
N TRP A 180 -17.98 14.38 -17.44
CA TRP A 180 -18.99 14.91 -18.35
C TRP A 180 -20.33 14.24 -18.08
N GLU A 181 -21.40 15.04 -18.10
CA GLU A 181 -22.75 14.50 -18.09
C GLU A 181 -23.00 13.75 -19.41
N ASN A 182 -23.53 12.53 -19.31
CA ASN A 182 -23.80 11.62 -20.44
C ASN A 182 -22.57 11.23 -21.29
N ASP A 183 -21.35 11.47 -20.81
CA ASP A 183 -20.10 11.27 -21.56
C ASP A 183 -20.04 12.04 -22.91
N GLU A 184 -20.78 13.15 -23.02
CA GLU A 184 -20.82 14.00 -24.21
C GLU A 184 -20.02 15.31 -24.03
N PHE A 185 -19.23 15.68 -25.04
CA PHE A 185 -18.43 16.91 -25.01
C PHE A 185 -18.16 17.52 -26.39
N PRO A 186 -17.91 18.85 -26.47
CA PRO A 186 -17.40 19.51 -27.67
C PRO A 186 -16.04 18.96 -28.08
N ASN A 187 -15.87 18.63 -29.36
CA ASN A 187 -14.58 18.26 -29.94
C ASN A 187 -14.50 18.71 -31.41
N THR A 188 -13.32 18.72 -32.00
CA THR A 188 -13.18 19.22 -33.39
C THR A 188 -13.90 18.33 -34.42
N SER A 189 -14.11 17.05 -34.12
CA SER A 189 -14.82 16.12 -35.02
C SER A 189 -16.32 16.41 -35.10
N ASN A 190 -16.91 16.98 -34.04
CA ASN A 190 -18.31 17.44 -34.03
C ASN A 190 -18.44 18.97 -34.20
N ASN A 191 -17.42 19.62 -34.78
CA ASN A 191 -17.34 21.07 -34.96
C ASN A 191 -17.53 21.86 -33.66
N CYS A 192 -16.86 21.40 -32.59
CA CYS A 192 -17.02 21.90 -31.22
C CYS A 192 -18.49 21.94 -30.76
N GLY A 193 -19.22 20.89 -31.12
CA GLY A 193 -20.65 20.73 -30.84
C GLY A 193 -21.55 21.74 -31.53
N ASN A 194 -21.05 22.58 -32.46
CA ASN A 194 -21.71 23.80 -32.92
C ASN A 194 -22.22 24.66 -31.74
N ALA A 195 -21.50 24.62 -30.62
CA ALA A 195 -21.90 25.27 -29.38
C ALA A 195 -21.67 26.78 -29.45
N GLU A 196 -22.64 27.59 -29.00
CA GLU A 196 -22.46 29.03 -28.93
C GLU A 196 -21.32 29.39 -27.96
N GLY A 197 -20.42 30.26 -28.40
CA GLY A 197 -19.25 30.65 -27.61
C GLY A 197 -18.11 29.61 -27.59
N CYS A 198 -18.17 28.59 -28.46
CA CYS A 198 -17.06 27.67 -28.71
C CYS A 198 -16.37 27.94 -30.05
N VAL A 199 -15.04 27.86 -30.07
CA VAL A 199 -14.21 27.98 -31.28
C VAL A 199 -13.22 26.82 -31.39
N ALA A 200 -13.04 26.30 -32.60
CA ALA A 200 -12.03 25.29 -32.89
C ALA A 200 -10.64 25.94 -32.99
N LEU A 201 -9.66 25.38 -32.28
CA LEU A 201 -8.27 25.79 -32.34
C LEU A 201 -7.48 24.96 -33.35
N SER A 202 -6.36 25.50 -33.84
CA SER A 202 -5.51 24.82 -34.83
C SER A 202 -4.86 23.54 -34.31
N GLY A 203 -4.79 23.34 -32.99
CA GLY A 203 -4.22 22.15 -32.35
C GLY A 203 -5.19 20.97 -32.24
N GLY A 204 -6.44 21.10 -32.72
CA GLY A 204 -7.44 20.04 -32.63
C GLY A 204 -8.29 20.10 -31.36
N GLU A 205 -8.34 21.25 -30.68
CA GLU A 205 -9.11 21.47 -29.45
C GLU A 205 -10.27 22.44 -29.66
N CYS A 206 -11.22 22.43 -28.72
CA CYS A 206 -12.31 23.39 -28.66
C CYS A 206 -12.11 24.32 -27.46
N GLN A 207 -12.11 25.63 -27.69
CA GLN A 207 -12.11 26.64 -26.63
C GLN A 207 -13.52 27.19 -26.47
N CYS A 208 -14.09 27.07 -25.28
CA CYS A 208 -15.48 27.40 -24.99
C CYS A 208 -15.60 28.37 -23.81
N LYS A 209 -16.56 29.28 -23.93
CA LYS A 209 -17.09 30.02 -22.78
C LYS A 209 -17.86 29.08 -21.87
N ILE A 210 -17.81 29.39 -20.58
CA ILE A 210 -18.48 28.60 -19.54
C ILE A 210 -19.48 29.45 -18.77
N ALA A 211 -20.47 28.79 -18.20
CA ALA A 211 -21.35 29.31 -17.15
C ALA A 211 -21.32 28.36 -15.95
N LEU A 212 -21.42 28.91 -14.74
CA LEU A 212 -21.49 28.12 -13.52
C LEU A 212 -22.96 27.91 -13.14
N THR A 213 -23.38 26.65 -13.10
CA THR A 213 -24.71 26.26 -12.65
C THR A 213 -24.60 25.54 -11.32
N ASP A 214 -24.73 26.31 -10.24
CA ASP A 214 -24.86 25.79 -8.89
C ASP A 214 -26.34 25.55 -8.55
N GLY A 215 -26.66 24.37 -8.03
CA GLY A 215 -28.01 24.02 -7.62
C GLY A 215 -28.03 23.19 -6.34
N MET A 216 -29.19 23.08 -5.70
CA MET A 216 -29.36 22.14 -4.59
C MET A 216 -29.25 20.70 -5.12
N GLY A 217 -28.54 19.84 -4.40
CA GLY A 217 -28.50 18.43 -4.77
C GLY A 217 -29.81 17.71 -4.42
N PHE A 218 -30.45 18.12 -3.33
CA PHE A 218 -31.75 17.64 -2.89
C PHE A 218 -32.67 18.81 -2.58
N SER A 219 -33.88 18.77 -3.12
CA SER A 219 -34.98 19.70 -2.80
C SER A 219 -35.80 19.27 -1.59
N SER A 220 -35.66 18.03 -1.16
CA SER A 220 -36.30 17.44 0.01
C SER A 220 -35.35 16.44 0.68
N LYS A 221 -35.69 16.00 1.89
CA LYS A 221 -34.89 14.99 2.61
C LYS A 221 -34.60 13.75 1.73
N PRO A 222 -33.33 13.29 1.63
CA PRO A 222 -32.96 12.07 0.91
C PRO A 222 -33.45 10.81 1.64
N SER A 223 -33.46 9.65 0.94
CA SER A 223 -34.02 8.41 1.51
C SER A 223 -32.99 7.51 2.20
N SER A 224 -31.70 7.64 1.85
CA SER A 224 -30.60 6.88 2.45
C SER A 224 -29.26 7.60 2.36
N ALA A 225 -28.28 7.13 3.14
CA ALA A 225 -26.87 7.50 3.04
C ALA A 225 -26.30 7.28 1.64
N ASN A 226 -26.66 6.18 0.98
CA ASN A 226 -26.20 5.83 -0.36
C ASN A 226 -26.72 6.81 -1.42
N ASP A 227 -27.94 7.32 -1.29
CA ASP A 227 -28.45 8.37 -2.17
C ASP A 227 -27.60 9.63 -2.05
N ILE A 228 -27.18 9.97 -0.82
CA ILE A 228 -26.34 11.13 -0.55
C ILE A 228 -24.96 10.94 -1.18
N LEU A 229 -24.29 9.82 -0.92
CA LEU A 229 -22.93 9.53 -1.43
C LEU A 229 -22.88 9.42 -2.97
N SER A 230 -23.96 8.98 -3.61
CA SER A 230 -24.06 8.92 -5.08
C SER A 230 -24.47 10.24 -5.73
N THR A 231 -25.06 11.17 -4.96
CA THR A 231 -25.61 12.44 -5.47
C THR A 231 -24.74 13.64 -5.18
N LEU A 232 -24.19 13.71 -3.96
CA LEU A 232 -23.44 14.85 -3.44
C LEU A 232 -21.97 14.51 -3.38
N VAL A 233 -21.17 15.50 -3.76
CA VAL A 233 -19.74 15.31 -3.97
C VAL A 233 -18.92 16.54 -3.56
N VAL A 234 -19.60 17.58 -3.08
CA VAL A 234 -18.99 18.80 -2.53
C VAL A 234 -18.92 18.64 -1.02
N GLY A 235 -17.71 18.62 -0.48
CA GLY A 235 -17.48 18.55 0.96
C GLY A 235 -17.95 19.80 1.70
N ALA A 236 -18.22 19.65 2.99
CA ALA A 236 -18.47 20.72 3.94
C ALA A 236 -17.49 20.60 5.13
N MET A 237 -17.29 21.69 5.85
CA MET A 237 -16.61 21.63 7.14
C MET A 237 -17.48 20.89 8.15
N ASN A 238 -16.86 20.21 9.11
CA ASN A 238 -17.57 19.60 10.24
C ASN A 238 -18.40 20.69 10.97
N PRO A 239 -19.73 20.53 11.09
CA PRO A 239 -20.60 21.50 11.77
C PRO A 239 -20.16 21.90 13.19
N GLN A 240 -19.39 21.04 13.87
CA GLN A 240 -18.86 21.30 15.20
C GLN A 240 -17.80 22.43 15.27
N VAL A 241 -17.23 22.83 14.12
CA VAL A 241 -16.27 23.96 14.09
C VAL A 241 -16.98 25.33 14.10
N PHE A 242 -18.29 25.36 13.90
CA PHE A 242 -19.09 26.57 13.95
C PHE A 242 -19.63 26.83 15.36
N ASP A 243 -20.14 28.05 15.58
CA ASP A 243 -20.68 28.44 16.88
C ASP A 243 -21.84 27.53 17.32
N GLU A 244 -21.94 27.29 18.64
CA GLU A 244 -23.04 26.54 19.25
C GLU A 244 -24.37 27.18 18.80
N ASP A 245 -25.31 26.34 18.34
CA ASP A 245 -26.63 26.71 17.77
C ASP A 245 -26.69 27.15 16.29
N MET A 246 -25.57 27.27 15.56
CA MET A 246 -25.62 27.59 14.12
C MET A 246 -26.31 26.50 13.29
N PHE A 247 -26.14 25.24 13.68
CA PHE A 247 -26.70 24.08 13.01
C PHE A 247 -27.64 23.29 13.94
N ILE A 248 -28.84 23.00 13.44
CA ILE A 248 -29.77 22.08 14.10
C ILE A 248 -29.52 20.68 13.56
N ARG A 249 -29.06 19.78 14.45
CA ARG A 249 -28.78 18.38 14.14
C ARG A 249 -30.05 17.54 14.17
N GLN A 250 -30.28 16.75 13.13
CA GLN A 250 -31.38 15.78 13.00
C GLN A 250 -30.81 14.40 12.65
N GLU A 251 -31.08 13.41 13.50
CA GLU A 251 -30.64 12.03 13.28
C GLU A 251 -31.65 11.29 12.39
N GLU A 252 -31.13 10.62 11.36
CA GLU A 252 -31.87 9.68 10.53
C GLU A 252 -31.28 8.28 10.73
N HIS A 253 -31.85 7.27 10.07
CA HIS A 253 -31.47 5.88 10.29
C HIS A 253 -29.99 5.58 9.99
N ASP A 254 -29.47 6.13 8.89
CA ASP A 254 -28.14 5.84 8.34
C ASP A 254 -27.32 7.10 8.02
N PHE A 255 -27.83 8.30 8.30
CA PHE A 255 -27.12 9.57 8.17
C PHE A 255 -27.64 10.64 9.14
N ILE A 256 -26.97 11.78 9.20
CA ILE A 256 -27.35 12.92 10.03
C ILE A 256 -27.49 14.16 9.14
N ILE A 257 -28.49 14.98 9.42
CA ILE A 257 -28.74 16.26 8.74
C ILE A 257 -28.40 17.40 9.70
N HIS A 258 -27.62 18.37 9.23
CA HIS A 258 -27.30 19.59 9.94
C HIS A 258 -27.91 20.77 9.18
N LEU A 259 -28.97 21.36 9.75
CA LEU A 259 -29.72 22.47 9.15
C LEU A 259 -29.19 23.80 9.67
N MET A 260 -28.62 24.60 8.79
CA MET A 260 -28.18 25.95 9.15
C MET A 260 -29.40 26.81 9.50
N ASN A 261 -29.45 27.35 10.72
CA ASN A 261 -30.59 28.11 11.25
C ASN A 261 -31.95 27.38 11.10
N GLY A 262 -31.95 26.04 11.07
CA GLY A 262 -33.17 25.23 10.94
C GLY A 262 -33.81 25.20 9.54
N VAL A 263 -33.15 25.71 8.51
CA VAL A 263 -33.66 25.73 7.14
C VAL A 263 -33.03 24.61 6.31
N PHE A 264 -33.86 23.88 5.56
CA PHE A 264 -33.40 22.92 4.55
C PHE A 264 -33.18 23.64 3.22
N ASP A 265 -31.93 23.97 2.93
CA ASP A 265 -31.50 24.63 1.70
C ASP A 265 -30.12 24.12 1.24
N SER A 266 -29.44 24.88 0.38
CA SER A 266 -28.08 24.60 -0.09
C SER A 266 -27.00 24.68 0.99
N ASN A 267 -27.30 25.24 2.17
CA ASN A 267 -26.40 25.26 3.33
C ASN A 267 -26.60 24.06 4.25
N THR A 268 -27.56 23.19 3.96
CA THR A 268 -27.70 21.89 4.64
C THR A 268 -26.44 21.06 4.47
N ILE A 269 -25.95 20.49 5.57
CA ILE A 269 -24.81 19.56 5.57
C ILE A 269 -25.33 18.18 5.96
N PHE A 270 -24.94 17.17 5.19
CA PHE A 270 -25.18 15.77 5.50
C PHE A 270 -23.91 15.15 6.07
N GLU A 271 -24.02 14.53 7.23
CA GLU A 271 -22.98 13.70 7.82
C GLU A 271 -23.33 12.23 7.54
N VAL A 272 -22.46 11.56 6.79
CA VAL A 272 -22.67 10.20 6.29
C VAL A 272 -21.42 9.38 6.53
N THR A 273 -21.58 8.13 6.98
CA THR A 273 -20.46 7.19 7.09
C THR A 273 -20.59 6.13 6.01
N ASP A 274 -19.51 5.89 5.25
CA ASP A 274 -19.51 4.87 4.19
C ASP A 274 -19.30 3.44 4.75
N ASP A 275 -19.33 2.46 3.85
CA ASP A 275 -19.10 1.04 4.16
C ASP A 275 -17.68 0.72 4.63
N MET A 276 -16.74 1.65 4.45
CA MET A 276 -15.35 1.59 4.90
C MET A 276 -15.12 2.38 6.21
N SER A 277 -16.20 2.75 6.91
CA SER A 277 -16.20 3.48 8.18
C SER A 277 -15.58 4.89 8.11
N ARG A 278 -15.61 5.53 6.94
CA ARG A 278 -15.20 6.93 6.77
C ARG A 278 -16.40 7.84 6.87
N THR A 279 -16.29 8.87 7.72
CA THR A 279 -17.32 9.90 7.85
C THR A 279 -17.05 11.06 6.90
N PHE A 280 -18.06 11.42 6.12
CA PHE A 280 -18.06 12.56 5.21
C PHE A 280 -19.07 13.60 5.67
N PHE A 281 -18.70 14.86 5.51
CA PHE A 281 -19.61 15.99 5.62
C PHE A 281 -19.82 16.55 4.21
N LEU A 282 -21.03 16.47 3.68
CA LEU A 282 -21.37 16.83 2.30
C LEU A 282 -22.37 17.98 2.28
N LYS A 283 -22.05 19.04 1.54
CA LYS A 283 -22.94 20.19 1.37
C LYS A 283 -24.04 19.84 0.37
N ASN A 284 -25.27 20.28 0.61
CA ASN A 284 -26.42 20.09 -0.29
C ASN A 284 -26.34 20.93 -1.58
N VAL A 285 -25.23 20.83 -2.31
CA VAL A 285 -24.94 21.59 -3.52
C VAL A 285 -24.36 20.66 -4.58
N ARG A 286 -24.78 20.88 -5.83
CA ARG A 286 -24.11 20.41 -7.03
C ARG A 286 -23.56 21.63 -7.77
N SER A 287 -22.29 21.56 -8.14
CA SER A 287 -21.62 22.60 -8.93
C SER A 287 -21.23 22.03 -10.27
N LYS A 288 -21.81 22.60 -11.34
CA LYS A 288 -21.58 22.17 -12.72
C LYS A 288 -21.13 23.33 -13.58
N ILE A 289 -20.32 22.99 -14.58
CA ILE A 289 -19.88 23.90 -15.62
C ILE A 289 -20.66 23.61 -16.87
N ASP A 290 -21.43 24.60 -17.31
CA ASP A 290 -22.28 24.54 -18.48
C ASP A 290 -21.61 25.21 -19.67
N ILE A 291 -21.77 24.61 -20.84
CA ILE A 291 -21.35 25.13 -22.13
C ILE A 291 -22.58 25.20 -23.02
N ASP A 292 -22.76 26.34 -23.70
CA ASP A 292 -23.89 26.57 -24.63
C ASP A 292 -25.26 26.33 -23.99
N GLY A 293 -25.53 27.04 -22.89
CA GLY A 293 -26.81 26.95 -22.17
C GLY A 293 -27.09 25.58 -21.54
N GLY A 294 -26.04 24.81 -21.23
CA GLY A 294 -26.15 23.48 -20.63
C GLY A 294 -26.26 22.33 -21.63
N LYS A 295 -26.06 22.61 -22.93
CA LYS A 295 -25.98 21.56 -23.97
C LYS A 295 -24.90 20.53 -23.65
N TYR A 296 -23.75 21.00 -23.17
CA TYR A 296 -22.74 20.16 -22.55
C TYR A 296 -22.49 20.65 -21.14
N SER A 297 -22.26 19.72 -20.22
CA SER A 297 -21.90 20.08 -18.85
C SER A 297 -20.98 19.05 -18.22
N PHE A 298 -20.14 19.52 -17.29
CA PHE A 298 -19.28 18.66 -16.51
C PHE A 298 -19.21 19.13 -15.05
N ARG A 299 -18.87 18.21 -14.16
CA ARG A 299 -18.69 18.50 -12.74
C ARG A 299 -17.52 19.46 -12.50
N ASN A 300 -17.73 20.50 -11.69
CA ASN A 300 -16.66 21.42 -11.30
C ASN A 300 -15.59 20.68 -10.45
N ALA A 301 -14.32 20.86 -10.82
CA ALA A 301 -13.22 20.11 -10.24
C ALA A 301 -12.69 20.81 -8.98
N PRO A 302 -12.43 20.07 -7.89
CA PRO A 302 -11.80 20.63 -6.69
C PRO A 302 -10.28 20.73 -6.86
N HIS A 303 -9.66 21.64 -6.11
CA HIS A 303 -8.21 21.71 -5.92
C HIS A 303 -7.85 22.25 -4.54
N PHE A 304 -6.76 21.76 -3.92
CA PHE A 304 -6.19 22.40 -2.72
C PHE A 304 -5.14 23.45 -3.10
N MET A 305 -4.29 23.11 -4.08
CA MET A 305 -3.24 23.97 -4.57
C MET A 305 -3.83 25.19 -5.26
N SER A 306 -3.45 26.39 -4.84
CA SER A 306 -3.99 27.60 -5.47
C SER A 306 -3.55 27.74 -6.92
N MET A 307 -4.50 28.20 -7.75
CA MET A 307 -4.25 28.53 -9.16
C MET A 307 -3.52 29.88 -9.33
N ILE A 308 -3.36 30.64 -8.25
CA ILE A 308 -2.64 31.91 -8.22
C ILE A 308 -1.16 31.63 -7.91
N SER A 309 -0.30 31.83 -8.91
CA SER A 309 1.13 31.55 -8.81
C SER A 309 1.86 32.47 -7.83
N ASP A 310 2.87 31.95 -7.15
CA ASP A 310 3.82 32.76 -6.40
C ASP A 310 4.63 33.72 -7.29
N THR A 311 4.96 34.89 -6.73
CA THR A 311 5.71 35.94 -7.45
C THR A 311 7.18 35.95 -7.02
N TRP A 312 8.15 35.98 -7.93
CA TRP A 312 9.56 36.16 -7.54
C TRP A 312 9.88 37.65 -7.29
N PRO A 313 10.69 38.05 -6.28
CA PRO A 313 11.56 37.24 -5.41
C PRO A 313 10.90 36.72 -4.12
N SER A 314 9.59 36.83 -3.98
CA SER A 314 8.89 36.69 -2.72
C SER A 314 7.86 35.57 -2.74
N SER A 315 8.16 34.47 -2.06
CA SER A 315 7.30 33.32 -1.74
C SER A 315 6.06 33.70 -0.90
N ILE A 316 5.22 34.59 -1.44
CA ILE A 316 3.97 35.12 -0.86
C ILE A 316 2.82 34.93 -1.87
N GLY A 317 2.86 33.90 -2.72
CA GLY A 317 1.64 33.44 -3.35
C GLY A 317 0.89 32.48 -2.43
N GLU A 318 -0.04 31.75 -3.02
CA GLU A 318 -0.93 30.81 -2.34
C GLU A 318 -0.48 29.36 -2.49
N THR A 319 0.66 29.11 -3.15
CA THR A 319 1.18 27.75 -3.29
C THR A 319 2.00 27.40 -2.06
N THR A 320 1.35 26.76 -1.08
CA THR A 320 1.99 26.38 0.18
C THR A 320 2.32 24.89 0.19
N ARG A 321 3.39 24.52 0.92
CA ARG A 321 3.73 23.11 1.18
C ARG A 321 2.55 22.36 1.81
N ARG A 322 1.81 23.01 2.71
CA ARG A 322 0.61 22.45 3.36
C ARG A 322 -0.43 22.02 2.34
N ASP A 323 -0.78 22.90 1.39
CA ASP A 323 -1.81 22.57 0.39
C ASP A 323 -1.35 21.45 -0.54
N ALA A 324 -0.03 21.34 -0.81
CA ALA A 324 0.53 20.21 -1.55
C ALA A 324 0.47 18.89 -0.75
N GLU A 325 0.69 18.94 0.57
CA GLU A 325 0.49 17.81 1.46
C GLU A 325 -0.98 17.38 1.45
N TYR A 326 -1.94 18.32 1.57
CA TYR A 326 -3.38 18.01 1.48
C TYR A 326 -3.79 17.40 0.13
N GLU A 327 -3.29 17.94 -0.98
CA GLU A 327 -3.53 17.39 -2.31
C GLU A 327 -2.98 15.96 -2.41
N THR A 328 -1.77 15.71 -1.90
CA THR A 328 -1.13 14.38 -1.93
C THR A 328 -1.92 13.37 -1.09
N GLU A 329 -2.27 13.72 0.14
CA GLU A 329 -3.06 12.85 1.03
C GLU A 329 -4.43 12.54 0.42
N ALA A 330 -5.12 13.53 -0.17
CA ALA A 330 -6.41 13.30 -0.82
C ALA A 330 -6.31 12.35 -2.03
N VAL A 331 -5.22 12.44 -2.81
CA VAL A 331 -4.96 11.49 -3.91
C VAL A 331 -4.67 10.09 -3.38
N LEU A 332 -3.87 9.97 -2.31
CA LEU A 332 -3.58 8.69 -1.67
C LEU A 332 -4.84 8.04 -1.10
N ASP A 333 -5.70 8.81 -0.43
CA ASP A 333 -7.01 8.35 0.06
C ASP A 333 -7.90 7.90 -1.10
N HIS A 334 -7.94 8.67 -2.19
CA HIS A 334 -8.71 8.29 -3.37
C HIS A 334 -8.25 6.95 -3.94
N TYR A 335 -6.94 6.71 -4.01
CA TYR A 335 -6.41 5.42 -4.44
C TYR A 335 -6.73 4.33 -3.44
N PHE A 336 -6.37 4.49 -2.16
CA PHE A 336 -6.52 3.45 -1.15
C PHE A 336 -7.95 2.94 -1.01
N TYR A 337 -8.93 3.84 -1.04
CA TYR A 337 -10.35 3.51 -0.91
C TYR A 337 -11.07 3.30 -2.25
N HIS A 338 -10.34 3.27 -3.37
CA HIS A 338 -10.95 2.92 -4.66
C HIS A 338 -11.37 1.45 -4.65
N SER A 339 -12.57 1.14 -5.14
CA SER A 339 -13.15 -0.21 -5.15
C SER A 339 -12.27 -1.28 -5.82
N ASN A 340 -11.48 -0.88 -6.81
CA ASN A 340 -10.52 -1.76 -7.50
C ASN A 340 -9.24 -2.06 -6.72
N VAL A 341 -8.90 -1.35 -5.64
CA VAL A 341 -7.61 -1.56 -4.95
C VAL A 341 -7.54 -2.90 -4.26
N ALA A 342 -8.59 -3.31 -3.54
CA ALA A 342 -8.63 -4.60 -2.87
C ALA A 342 -8.37 -5.79 -3.83
N PRO A 343 -9.12 -5.98 -4.94
CA PRO A 343 -8.85 -7.05 -5.88
C PRO A 343 -7.51 -6.89 -6.60
N PHE A 344 -7.11 -5.67 -6.98
CA PHE A 344 -5.83 -5.41 -7.62
C PHE A 344 -4.66 -5.86 -6.73
N LEU A 345 -4.64 -5.44 -5.47
CA LEU A 345 -3.58 -5.78 -4.52
C LEU A 345 -3.59 -7.27 -4.20
N CYS A 346 -4.77 -7.87 -3.99
CA CYS A 346 -4.91 -9.29 -3.69
C CYS A 346 -4.34 -10.17 -4.79
N ILE A 347 -4.57 -9.87 -6.08
CA ILE A 347 -3.95 -10.61 -7.19
C ILE A 347 -2.42 -10.58 -7.05
N ARG A 348 -1.83 -9.40 -6.81
CA ARG A 348 -0.36 -9.26 -6.69
C ARG A 348 0.21 -9.98 -5.49
N LEU A 349 -0.44 -9.86 -4.33
CA LEU A 349 0.01 -10.51 -3.11
C LEU A 349 -0.08 -12.01 -3.27
N ILE A 350 -1.20 -12.57 -3.76
CA ILE A 350 -1.34 -14.00 -3.99
C ILE A 350 -0.27 -14.53 -4.96
N GLN A 351 0.04 -13.79 -6.02
CA GLN A 351 1.13 -14.13 -6.94
C GLN A 351 2.49 -14.22 -6.21
N ARG A 352 2.78 -13.30 -5.28
CA ARG A 352 4.00 -13.36 -4.44
C ARG A 352 4.00 -14.50 -3.41
N PHE A 353 2.84 -15.04 -3.08
CA PHE A 353 2.69 -16.26 -2.29
C PHE A 353 2.72 -17.54 -3.16
N GLY A 354 3.07 -17.41 -4.44
CA GLY A 354 3.42 -18.54 -5.29
C GLY A 354 2.28 -19.09 -6.14
N ILE A 355 1.18 -18.35 -6.30
CA ILE A 355 0.02 -18.76 -7.08
C ILE A 355 -0.20 -17.73 -8.19
N SER A 356 0.30 -18.02 -9.41
CA SER A 356 0.27 -17.08 -10.53
C SER A 356 -1.15 -16.79 -11.02
N ASN A 357 -2.04 -17.79 -10.99
CA ASN A 357 -3.39 -17.74 -11.54
C ASN A 357 -4.44 -18.09 -10.47
N PRO A 358 -4.68 -17.23 -9.46
CA PRO A 358 -5.67 -17.50 -8.42
C PRO A 358 -7.09 -17.50 -8.98
N SER A 359 -7.98 -18.34 -8.44
CA SER A 359 -9.37 -18.34 -8.88
C SER A 359 -10.10 -17.05 -8.49
N PRO A 360 -11.20 -16.68 -9.20
CA PRO A 360 -12.03 -15.54 -8.82
C PRO A 360 -12.53 -15.59 -7.37
N ARG A 361 -12.80 -16.80 -6.85
CA ARG A 361 -13.22 -16.97 -5.45
C ARG A 361 -12.08 -16.68 -4.48
N TYR A 362 -10.86 -17.07 -4.81
CA TYR A 362 -9.71 -16.79 -3.96
C TYR A 362 -9.43 -15.28 -3.90
N ILE A 363 -9.44 -14.62 -5.06
CA ILE A 363 -9.35 -13.16 -5.15
C ILE A 363 -10.46 -12.50 -4.33
N GLY A 364 -11.71 -12.97 -4.46
CA GLY A 364 -12.85 -12.46 -3.69
C GLY A 364 -12.71 -12.66 -2.18
N THR A 365 -12.11 -13.77 -1.73
CA THR A 365 -11.87 -14.05 -0.30
C THR A 365 -10.83 -13.08 0.27
N CYS A 366 -9.74 -12.86 -0.46
CA CYS A 366 -8.73 -11.88 -0.08
C CYS A 366 -9.27 -10.46 -0.12
N ALA A 367 -9.99 -10.07 -1.17
CA ALA A 367 -10.54 -8.73 -1.32
C ALA A 367 -11.57 -8.42 -0.23
N LYS A 368 -12.42 -9.40 0.14
CA LYS A 368 -13.32 -9.28 1.29
C LYS A 368 -12.56 -9.11 2.60
N SER A 369 -11.47 -9.85 2.80
CA SER A 369 -10.64 -9.73 4.01
C SER A 369 -9.93 -8.38 4.09
N PHE A 370 -9.51 -7.82 2.94
CA PHE A 370 -9.01 -6.46 2.82
C PHE A 370 -10.09 -5.44 3.20
N HIS A 371 -11.29 -5.59 2.64
CA HIS A 371 -12.41 -4.69 2.89
C HIS A 371 -12.85 -4.70 4.37
N ASP A 372 -13.11 -5.88 4.92
CA ASP A 372 -13.65 -6.04 6.27
C ASP A 372 -12.56 -5.92 7.36
N GLY A 373 -11.28 -5.97 6.97
CA GLY A 373 -10.17 -5.99 7.92
C GLY A 373 -10.11 -7.23 8.80
N LEU A 374 -10.84 -8.29 8.45
CA LEU A 374 -10.98 -9.51 9.25
C LEU A 374 -10.99 -10.76 8.36
N PHE A 375 -10.30 -11.79 8.83
CA PHE A 375 -10.36 -13.13 8.24
C PHE A 375 -10.44 -14.19 9.36
N THR A 376 -11.36 -15.15 9.24
CA THR A 376 -11.55 -16.20 10.25
C THR A 376 -11.31 -17.57 9.65
N SER A 377 -10.43 -18.35 10.27
CA SER A 377 -10.13 -19.73 9.88
C SER A 377 -9.76 -20.57 11.09
N GLY A 378 -10.28 -21.80 11.15
CA GLY A 378 -9.99 -22.74 12.25
C GLY A 378 -10.42 -22.26 13.64
N GLY A 379 -11.44 -21.40 13.73
CA GLY A 379 -11.90 -20.80 14.99
C GLY A 379 -11.05 -19.62 15.49
N HIS A 380 -10.03 -19.20 14.73
CA HIS A 380 -9.23 -18.01 15.01
C HIS A 380 -9.57 -16.89 14.03
N SER A 381 -9.62 -15.64 14.51
CA SER A 381 -9.85 -14.45 13.70
C SER A 381 -8.60 -13.59 13.66
N TYR A 382 -8.24 -13.13 12.46
CA TYR A 382 -7.05 -12.33 12.17
C TYR A 382 -7.46 -10.94 11.70
N GLY A 383 -6.73 -9.91 12.13
CA GLY A 383 -6.93 -8.51 11.75
C GLY A 383 -7.68 -7.68 12.80
N SER A 384 -7.71 -6.37 12.60
CA SER A 384 -8.30 -5.40 13.53
C SER A 384 -9.75 -5.01 13.21
N GLY A 385 -10.32 -5.45 12.08
CA GLY A 385 -11.61 -4.94 11.58
C GLY A 385 -11.52 -3.61 10.85
N ALA A 386 -10.31 -3.11 10.58
CA ALA A 386 -10.11 -1.89 9.81
C ALA A 386 -9.86 -2.22 8.34
N TYR A 387 -10.46 -1.42 7.44
CA TYR A 387 -10.23 -1.53 6.00
C TYR A 387 -8.73 -1.50 5.67
N GLY A 388 -8.28 -2.47 4.88
CA GLY A 388 -6.89 -2.64 4.46
C GLY A 388 -5.96 -3.33 5.46
N ASP A 389 -6.49 -4.01 6.49
CA ASP A 389 -5.66 -4.74 7.46
C ASP A 389 -4.84 -5.86 6.79
N LEU A 390 -3.51 -5.69 6.75
CA LEU A 390 -2.60 -6.65 6.12
C LEU A 390 -2.53 -7.99 6.84
N SER A 391 -2.82 -8.05 8.14
CA SER A 391 -2.83 -9.31 8.90
C SER A 391 -4.00 -10.18 8.45
N ALA A 392 -5.19 -9.59 8.28
CA ALA A 392 -6.35 -10.27 7.72
C ALA A 392 -6.08 -10.74 6.28
N VAL A 393 -5.51 -9.86 5.45
CA VAL A 393 -5.18 -10.16 4.04
C VAL A 393 -4.18 -11.31 3.95
N ILE A 394 -3.04 -11.24 4.64
CA ILE A 394 -2.01 -12.29 4.60
C ILE A 394 -2.56 -13.61 5.15
N ALA A 395 -3.33 -13.58 6.23
CA ALA A 395 -3.98 -14.78 6.76
C ALA A 395 -4.95 -15.38 5.73
N SER A 396 -5.75 -14.54 5.07
CA SER A 396 -6.68 -14.98 4.02
C SER A 396 -5.98 -15.61 2.83
N ILE A 397 -4.74 -15.22 2.54
CA ILE A 397 -3.92 -15.81 1.48
C ILE A 397 -3.32 -17.14 1.96
N ALA A 398 -2.54 -17.10 3.04
CA ALA A 398 -1.77 -18.26 3.51
C ALA A 398 -2.65 -19.43 4.01
N LEU A 399 -3.86 -19.14 4.48
CA LEU A 399 -4.78 -20.14 5.04
C LEU A 399 -5.92 -20.51 4.10
N ASP A 400 -5.94 -19.96 2.89
CA ASP A 400 -6.95 -20.33 1.90
C ASP A 400 -6.79 -21.80 1.47
N ARG A 401 -7.92 -22.43 1.13
CA ARG A 401 -7.95 -23.79 0.62
C ARG A 401 -7.14 -23.96 -0.68
N GLU A 402 -7.11 -22.96 -1.56
CA GLU A 402 -6.32 -23.01 -2.80
C GLU A 402 -4.82 -22.97 -2.54
N ALA A 403 -4.39 -22.33 -1.45
CA ALA A 403 -2.97 -22.31 -1.06
C ALA A 403 -2.51 -23.60 -0.35
N ARG A 404 -3.44 -24.46 0.07
CA ARG A 404 -3.14 -25.59 0.97
C ARG A 404 -3.62 -26.95 0.46
N ASN A 405 -4.38 -26.99 -0.62
CA ASN A 405 -4.98 -28.22 -1.11
C ASN A 405 -3.98 -29.01 -1.98
N PRO A 406 -3.53 -30.20 -1.55
CA PRO A 406 -2.54 -31.00 -2.29
C PRO A 406 -3.06 -31.49 -3.65
N VAL A 407 -4.38 -31.49 -3.89
CA VAL A 407 -4.93 -31.81 -5.21
C VAL A 407 -4.48 -30.77 -6.25
N LEU A 408 -4.33 -29.51 -5.85
CA LEU A 408 -3.91 -28.43 -6.75
C LEU A 408 -2.42 -28.51 -7.08
N ASP A 409 -1.60 -29.22 -6.30
CA ASP A 409 -0.19 -29.46 -6.65
C ASP A 409 -0.05 -30.32 -7.91
N SER A 410 -1.09 -31.08 -8.25
CA SER A 410 -1.15 -31.88 -9.48
C SER A 410 -1.74 -31.12 -10.67
N ASP A 411 -2.27 -29.91 -10.47
CA ASP A 411 -2.85 -29.09 -11.53
C ASP A 411 -1.74 -28.30 -12.24
N PRO A 412 -1.49 -28.54 -13.54
CA PRO A 412 -0.45 -27.81 -14.28
C PRO A 412 -0.74 -26.31 -14.47
N ALA A 413 -1.97 -25.85 -14.21
CA ALA A 413 -2.34 -24.43 -14.22
C ALA A 413 -2.16 -23.74 -12.85
N SER A 414 -1.93 -24.52 -11.79
CA SER A 414 -1.76 -24.03 -10.42
C SER A 414 -0.29 -23.78 -10.08
N GLY A 415 -0.07 -22.94 -9.07
CA GLY A 415 1.26 -22.56 -8.60
C GLY A 415 1.91 -21.46 -9.43
N SER A 416 3.24 -21.39 -9.36
CA SER A 416 4.07 -20.37 -10.02
C SER A 416 5.44 -20.92 -10.35
N LEU A 417 6.13 -20.26 -11.28
CA LEU A 417 7.54 -20.54 -11.50
C LEU A 417 8.36 -19.84 -10.44
N ARG A 418 9.32 -20.54 -9.86
CA ARG A 418 10.24 -19.93 -8.90
C ARG A 418 11.09 -18.87 -9.59
N GLU A 419 11.15 -17.67 -9.01
CA GLU A 419 12.00 -16.58 -9.51
C GLU A 419 13.48 -17.01 -9.60
N PRO A 420 14.23 -16.60 -10.65
CA PRO A 420 15.63 -16.95 -10.82
C PRO A 420 16.50 -16.75 -9.58
N ILE A 421 16.39 -15.61 -8.89
CA ILE A 421 17.21 -15.35 -7.69
C ILE A 421 16.83 -16.29 -6.53
N LEU A 422 15.55 -16.64 -6.41
CA LEU A 422 15.06 -17.57 -5.39
C LEU A 422 15.51 -19.02 -5.67
N LYS A 423 15.78 -19.39 -6.92
CA LYS A 423 16.39 -20.68 -7.27
C LYS A 423 17.84 -20.75 -6.76
N VAL A 424 18.63 -19.70 -6.98
CA VAL A 424 20.02 -19.61 -6.51
C VAL A 424 20.08 -19.66 -4.98
N ILE A 425 19.29 -18.82 -4.31
CA ILE A 425 19.21 -18.83 -2.83
C ILE A 425 18.72 -20.18 -2.31
N GLY A 426 17.73 -20.78 -2.98
CA GLY A 426 17.22 -22.10 -2.65
C GLY A 426 18.31 -23.18 -2.69
N LEU A 427 19.11 -23.19 -3.75
CA LEU A 427 20.25 -24.09 -3.89
C LEU A 427 21.30 -23.88 -2.80
N MET A 428 21.70 -22.63 -2.57
CA MET A 428 22.67 -22.27 -1.52
C MET A 428 22.20 -22.78 -0.15
N ARG A 429 20.93 -22.55 0.21
CA ARG A 429 20.36 -23.03 1.47
C ARG A 429 20.27 -24.56 1.53
N ALA A 430 19.87 -25.21 0.43
CA ALA A 430 19.71 -26.66 0.38
C ALA A 430 21.05 -27.41 0.48
N LEU A 431 22.14 -26.79 0.02
CA LEU A 431 23.50 -27.35 0.03
C LEU A 431 24.39 -26.69 1.08
N GLY A 432 23.80 -26.19 2.17
CA GLY A 432 24.55 -25.72 3.35
C GLY A 432 25.62 -24.70 3.00
N PHE A 433 25.28 -23.67 2.22
CA PHE A 433 26.23 -22.62 1.86
C PHE A 433 26.83 -21.97 3.12
N GLU A 434 28.16 -21.99 3.20
CA GLU A 434 28.95 -21.30 4.19
C GLU A 434 29.69 -20.15 3.50
N HIS A 435 29.52 -18.94 4.01
CA HIS A 435 30.29 -17.79 3.52
C HIS A 435 31.74 -17.90 3.98
N ASP A 436 32.64 -17.28 3.23
CA ASP A 436 34.03 -17.15 3.64
C ASP A 436 34.22 -15.98 4.63
N ASP A 437 34.85 -16.23 5.77
CA ASP A 437 35.06 -15.23 6.83
C ASP A 437 35.91 -14.03 6.40
N ARG A 438 36.63 -14.11 5.27
CA ARG A 438 37.41 -12.99 4.71
C ARG A 438 36.52 -11.88 4.16
N ILE A 439 35.24 -12.16 3.88
CA ILE A 439 34.28 -11.16 3.41
C ILE A 439 33.18 -10.91 4.44
N GLY A 440 32.92 -9.64 4.74
CA GLY A 440 31.92 -9.29 5.76
C GLY A 440 30.47 -9.53 5.34
N THR A 441 30.18 -9.71 4.05
CA THR A 441 28.82 -9.97 3.55
C THR A 441 28.90 -10.75 2.24
N THR A 442 28.08 -11.80 2.11
CA THR A 442 27.94 -12.56 0.86
C THR A 442 27.46 -11.67 -0.27
N GLN A 443 28.23 -11.62 -1.35
CA GLN A 443 27.92 -10.82 -2.54
C GLN A 443 27.66 -11.71 -3.74
N LEU A 444 26.51 -11.51 -4.39
CA LEU A 444 26.19 -12.09 -5.68
C LEU A 444 26.36 -11.00 -6.75
N TYR A 445 27.24 -11.24 -7.72
CA TYR A 445 27.70 -10.22 -8.65
C TYR A 445 27.15 -10.42 -10.06
N GLY A 446 26.67 -9.33 -10.67
CA GLY A 446 26.17 -9.32 -12.06
C GLY A 446 24.93 -10.19 -12.28
N MET A 447 24.09 -10.36 -11.26
CA MET A 447 22.94 -11.29 -11.33
C MET A 447 21.87 -10.82 -12.31
N ASN A 448 21.76 -9.52 -12.58
CA ASN A 448 20.89 -8.96 -13.61
C ASN A 448 21.29 -9.46 -15.02
N GLU A 449 22.59 -9.52 -15.32
CA GLU A 449 23.10 -9.99 -16.61
C GLU A 449 23.06 -11.52 -16.71
N LYS A 450 23.32 -12.21 -15.61
CA LYS A 450 23.41 -13.68 -15.56
C LYS A 450 22.05 -14.37 -15.49
N ILE A 451 21.13 -13.83 -14.71
CA ILE A 451 19.84 -14.47 -14.40
C ILE A 451 18.62 -13.54 -14.54
N GLY A 452 18.82 -12.28 -14.95
CA GLY A 452 17.74 -11.31 -15.16
C GLY A 452 17.19 -10.68 -13.89
N GLN A 453 17.82 -10.92 -12.73
CA GLN A 453 17.39 -10.39 -11.43
C GLN A 453 18.58 -10.14 -10.51
N MET A 454 18.70 -8.91 -9.99
CA MET A 454 19.67 -8.55 -8.96
C MET A 454 18.98 -7.74 -7.87
N ALA A 455 19.36 -7.95 -6.60
CA ALA A 455 18.80 -7.21 -5.48
C ALA A 455 18.93 -5.69 -5.71
N TYR A 456 17.81 -4.98 -5.54
CA TYR A 456 17.69 -3.53 -5.76
C TYR A 456 17.86 -3.03 -7.20
N SER A 457 17.98 -3.91 -8.19
CA SER A 457 18.14 -3.54 -9.61
C SER A 457 16.87 -3.81 -10.42
N PHE A 458 15.72 -3.33 -9.95
CA PHE A 458 14.44 -3.50 -10.66
C PHE A 458 14.44 -2.70 -11.97
N ASP A 459 13.89 -3.29 -13.05
CA ASP A 459 13.85 -2.65 -14.38
C ASP A 459 12.90 -1.44 -14.42
N SER A 460 11.88 -1.44 -13.56
CA SER A 460 10.89 -0.38 -13.44
C SER A 460 10.38 -0.28 -12.00
N VAL A 461 9.61 0.77 -11.71
CA VAL A 461 8.86 0.92 -10.44
C VAL A 461 7.84 -0.22 -10.22
N PHE A 462 7.57 -1.05 -11.22
CA PHE A 462 6.61 -2.15 -11.20
C PHE A 462 7.25 -3.53 -11.02
N SER A 463 8.51 -3.60 -10.56
CA SER A 463 9.31 -4.84 -10.35
C SER A 463 10.09 -5.32 -11.60
N PHE A 464 10.69 -6.51 -11.51
CA PHE A 464 11.48 -7.14 -12.57
C PHE A 464 10.62 -7.61 -13.75
N PHE A 465 9.35 -7.90 -13.53
CA PHE A 465 8.44 -8.44 -14.53
C PHE A 465 7.02 -7.98 -14.26
N LEU A 466 6.22 -7.90 -15.33
CA LEU A 466 4.81 -7.52 -15.22
C LEU A 466 4.01 -8.67 -14.59
N PRO A 467 3.20 -8.39 -13.55
CA PRO A 467 2.31 -9.37 -12.95
C PRO A 467 1.27 -10.01 -13.89
N GLU A 468 0.99 -9.38 -15.02
CA GLU A 468 0.06 -9.86 -16.06
C GLU A 468 0.78 -10.50 -17.25
N TYR A 469 2.10 -10.71 -17.15
CA TYR A 469 2.86 -11.25 -18.25
C TYR A 469 2.36 -12.66 -18.62
N ILE A 470 1.96 -12.81 -19.87
CA ILE A 470 1.63 -14.07 -20.53
C ILE A 470 2.71 -14.29 -21.61
N PRO A 471 3.38 -15.45 -21.65
CA PRO A 471 4.35 -15.73 -22.70
C PRO A 471 3.69 -15.71 -24.09
N ASN A 472 4.43 -15.30 -25.12
CA ASN A 472 3.88 -15.10 -26.46
C ASN A 472 3.45 -16.40 -27.18
N ASN A 473 3.84 -17.57 -26.67
CA ASN A 473 3.55 -18.86 -27.27
C ASN A 473 3.50 -19.98 -26.23
N GLY A 474 3.06 -21.17 -26.66
CA GLY A 474 2.99 -22.37 -25.82
C GLY A 474 1.68 -22.50 -25.03
N PRO A 475 1.58 -23.53 -24.16
CA PRO A 475 0.33 -23.90 -23.49
C PRO A 475 -0.29 -22.78 -22.64
N LEU A 476 0.55 -21.99 -21.96
CA LEU A 476 0.09 -20.87 -21.13
C LEU A 476 -0.55 -19.76 -21.97
N ALA A 477 0.03 -19.46 -23.15
CA ALA A 477 -0.52 -18.48 -24.08
C ALA A 477 -1.89 -18.93 -24.61
N THR A 478 -2.02 -20.21 -24.99
CA THR A 478 -3.28 -20.79 -25.46
C THR A 478 -4.37 -20.79 -24.39
N ALA A 479 -3.99 -20.95 -23.12
CA ALA A 479 -4.90 -20.95 -21.99
C ALA A 479 -5.13 -19.55 -21.36
N PHE A 480 -4.48 -18.50 -21.88
CA PHE A 480 -4.48 -17.14 -21.31
C PHE A 480 -4.07 -17.10 -19.83
N LEU A 481 -3.13 -17.96 -19.43
CA LEU A 481 -2.62 -18.03 -18.07
C LEU A 481 -1.38 -17.15 -17.91
N THR A 482 -1.38 -16.36 -16.85
CA THR A 482 -0.23 -15.51 -16.49
C THR A 482 0.90 -16.36 -15.92
N SER A 483 2.14 -15.95 -16.21
CA SER A 483 3.35 -16.53 -15.63
C SER A 483 4.41 -15.45 -15.51
N PRO A 484 4.28 -14.55 -14.51
CA PRO A 484 5.10 -13.35 -14.39
C PRO A 484 6.60 -13.65 -14.43
N GLU A 485 7.03 -14.66 -13.67
CA GLU A 485 8.44 -15.04 -13.52
C GLU A 485 9.05 -15.63 -14.80
N SER A 486 8.21 -16.15 -15.71
CA SER A 486 8.67 -16.67 -17.01
C SER A 486 9.23 -15.58 -17.92
N ALA A 487 8.90 -14.31 -17.67
CA ALA A 487 9.49 -13.18 -18.38
C ALA A 487 11.03 -13.15 -18.27
N LYS A 488 11.60 -13.74 -17.20
CA LYS A 488 13.05 -13.84 -16.99
C LYS A 488 13.64 -15.19 -17.40
N LEU A 489 12.84 -16.10 -17.92
CA LEU A 489 13.31 -17.41 -18.40
C LEU A 489 13.64 -17.39 -19.89
N GLN A 490 14.45 -16.42 -20.30
CA GLN A 490 14.98 -16.34 -21.65
C GLN A 490 16.22 -17.23 -21.78
N MET A 491 16.47 -17.79 -22.97
CA MET A 491 17.58 -18.73 -23.19
C MET A 491 18.94 -18.25 -22.67
N PRO A 492 19.39 -17.00 -22.93
CA PRO A 492 20.67 -16.51 -22.40
C PRO A 492 20.72 -16.51 -20.86
N LEU A 493 19.62 -16.14 -20.20
CA LEU A 493 19.51 -16.08 -18.74
C LEU A 493 19.42 -17.48 -18.12
N ILE A 494 18.79 -18.43 -18.80
CA ILE A 494 18.76 -19.83 -18.37
C ILE A 494 20.17 -20.42 -18.45
N VAL A 495 20.90 -20.18 -19.55
CA VAL A 495 22.30 -20.61 -19.70
C VAL A 495 23.18 -19.95 -18.64
N GLY A 496 23.04 -18.64 -18.42
CA GLY A 496 23.77 -17.93 -17.38
C GLY A 496 23.48 -18.45 -15.97
N MET A 497 22.23 -18.77 -15.66
CA MET A 497 21.85 -19.43 -14.39
C MET A 497 22.52 -20.80 -14.25
N LEU A 498 22.52 -21.62 -15.30
CA LEU A 498 23.15 -22.94 -15.28
C LEU A 498 24.67 -22.82 -15.11
N ASN A 499 25.34 -21.95 -15.86
CA ASN A 499 26.77 -21.68 -15.74
C ASN A 499 27.13 -21.26 -14.30
N GLY A 500 26.38 -20.30 -13.75
CA GLY A 500 26.61 -19.83 -12.39
C GLY A 500 26.36 -20.91 -11.32
N ILE A 501 25.34 -21.77 -11.49
CA ILE A 501 25.10 -22.92 -10.60
C ILE A 501 26.23 -23.93 -10.69
N PHE A 502 26.66 -24.31 -11.89
CA PHE A 502 27.77 -25.25 -12.07
C PHE A 502 29.06 -24.68 -11.50
N SER A 503 29.30 -23.40 -11.71
CA SER A 503 30.45 -22.71 -11.13
C SER A 503 30.40 -22.70 -9.60
N LEU A 504 29.24 -22.39 -9.01
CA LEU A 504 29.06 -22.40 -7.56
C LEU A 504 29.33 -23.78 -6.95
N VAL A 505 28.87 -24.85 -7.60
CA VAL A 505 29.13 -26.23 -7.14
C VAL A 505 30.60 -26.60 -7.30
N LYS A 506 31.24 -26.18 -8.40
CA LYS A 506 32.56 -26.67 -8.80
C LYS A 506 33.71 -25.85 -8.25
N TYR A 507 33.54 -24.53 -8.14
CA TYR A 507 34.57 -23.56 -7.76
C TYR A 507 34.16 -22.73 -6.54
N GLY A 508 32.98 -22.98 -5.95
CA GLY A 508 32.41 -22.15 -4.89
C GLY A 508 31.95 -20.78 -5.41
N LEU A 509 31.62 -19.87 -4.50
CA LEU A 509 31.21 -18.51 -4.84
C LEU A 509 32.39 -17.70 -5.39
N SER A 510 32.54 -17.71 -6.71
CA SER A 510 33.56 -16.98 -7.48
C SER A 510 32.99 -16.54 -8.83
N ASP A 511 33.73 -15.76 -9.62
CA ASP A 511 33.35 -15.36 -10.99
C ASP A 511 33.72 -16.40 -12.06
N CYS A 512 34.34 -17.52 -11.66
CA CYS A 512 34.87 -18.53 -12.56
C CYS A 512 33.82 -19.07 -13.53
N TYR A 513 34.10 -19.01 -14.84
CA TYR A 513 33.18 -19.50 -15.89
C TYR A 513 31.74 -18.96 -15.74
N ASP A 514 31.61 -17.64 -15.59
CA ASP A 514 30.35 -16.93 -15.33
C ASP A 514 29.70 -17.25 -13.97
N GLY A 515 30.52 -17.57 -12.97
CA GLY A 515 30.09 -17.85 -11.60
C GLY A 515 29.41 -16.66 -10.92
N PHE A 516 28.64 -16.90 -9.85
CA PHE A 516 27.84 -15.85 -9.19
C PHE A 516 28.63 -14.89 -8.29
N GLY A 517 29.92 -15.14 -8.05
CA GLY A 517 30.78 -14.30 -7.21
C GLY A 517 31.53 -13.22 -7.99
N ILE A 518 32.41 -12.52 -7.28
CA ILE A 518 33.41 -11.60 -7.84
C ILE A 518 34.74 -12.33 -8.10
N ASP A 519 35.63 -11.74 -8.91
CA ASP A 519 36.98 -12.24 -9.16
C ASP A 519 37.78 -12.31 -7.85
N PRO A 520 38.24 -13.49 -7.42
CA PRO A 520 39.07 -13.62 -6.23
C PRO A 520 40.56 -13.27 -6.48
N GLY A 521 40.94 -12.88 -7.70
CA GLY A 521 42.27 -12.40 -8.10
C GLY A 521 43.01 -13.31 -9.09
N SER A 522 44.10 -12.78 -9.67
CA SER A 522 44.71 -13.27 -10.92
C SER A 522 44.99 -14.78 -10.99
N GLY A 523 44.22 -15.46 -11.84
CA GLY A 523 44.72 -16.54 -12.71
C GLY A 523 44.69 -17.95 -12.14
N ARG A 524 43.50 -18.54 -12.04
CA ARG A 524 43.06 -19.73 -12.79
C ARG A 524 41.92 -20.40 -12.01
N CYS A 525 40.76 -20.49 -12.65
CA CYS A 525 39.70 -21.40 -12.24
C CYS A 525 40.22 -22.84 -12.33
N LYS A 526 40.68 -23.38 -11.21
CA LYS A 526 41.21 -24.75 -11.11
C LYS A 526 40.24 -25.59 -10.32
N ASP A 527 40.03 -26.80 -10.83
CA ASP A 527 39.22 -27.83 -10.22
C ASP A 527 40.15 -28.83 -9.52
N ASP A 528 40.78 -28.39 -8.43
CA ASP A 528 41.72 -29.19 -7.64
C ASP A 528 41.15 -29.58 -6.27
N GLY A 529 39.88 -29.27 -6.01
CA GLY A 529 39.19 -29.51 -4.74
C GLY A 529 39.59 -28.53 -3.63
N PHE A 530 40.47 -27.57 -3.91
CA PHE A 530 40.89 -26.55 -2.96
C PHE A 530 40.18 -25.22 -3.26
N TYR A 531 39.11 -24.96 -2.51
CA TYR A 531 38.29 -23.73 -2.63
C TYR A 531 38.91 -22.51 -1.92
N GLU A 532 40.23 -22.48 -1.73
CA GLU A 532 40.94 -21.45 -0.93
C GLU A 532 40.72 -20.01 -1.42
N ARG A 533 40.25 -19.84 -2.65
CA ARG A 533 39.94 -18.53 -3.26
C ARG A 533 38.45 -18.30 -3.46
N SER A 534 37.60 -19.25 -3.11
CA SER A 534 36.16 -19.06 -3.10
C SER A 534 35.76 -18.09 -1.99
N LEU A 535 34.74 -17.27 -2.24
CA LEU A 535 34.13 -16.42 -1.21
C LEU A 535 32.98 -17.11 -0.46
N GLY A 536 32.78 -18.39 -0.72
CA GLY A 536 31.86 -19.24 0.02
C GLY A 536 31.72 -20.62 -0.61
N THR A 537 31.48 -21.63 0.20
CA THR A 537 31.47 -23.03 -0.23
C THR A 537 30.13 -23.68 0.07
N LEU A 538 29.77 -24.69 -0.73
CA LEU A 538 28.61 -25.52 -0.47
C LEU A 538 29.05 -26.75 0.32
N HIS A 539 28.38 -27.01 1.44
CA HIS A 539 28.64 -28.17 2.28
C HIS A 539 27.50 -29.17 2.10
N PHE A 540 27.79 -30.28 1.42
CA PHE A 540 26.89 -31.42 1.36
C PHE A 540 27.34 -32.48 2.38
N GLY A 541 26.67 -32.52 3.53
CA GLY A 541 26.87 -33.55 4.54
C GLY A 541 25.54 -33.92 5.19
N PRO A 542 25.32 -35.20 5.54
CA PRO A 542 24.12 -35.57 6.28
C PRO A 542 24.13 -34.91 7.65
N THR A 543 23.11 -34.10 7.93
CA THR A 543 22.92 -33.52 9.27
C THR A 543 22.54 -34.63 10.24
N ILE A 544 23.36 -34.84 11.28
CA ILE A 544 23.04 -35.78 12.36
C ILE A 544 22.25 -35.01 13.41
N VAL A 545 20.98 -35.38 13.59
CA VAL A 545 20.14 -34.91 14.70
C VAL A 545 20.13 -35.99 15.77
N SER A 546 20.48 -35.64 17.01
CA SER A 546 20.42 -36.55 18.17
C SER A 546 19.54 -35.94 19.27
N SER A 547 18.76 -36.79 19.94
CA SER A 547 17.90 -36.39 21.06
C SER A 547 17.87 -37.50 22.09
N ARG A 548 17.71 -37.14 23.37
CA ARG A 548 17.54 -38.06 24.49
C ARG A 548 16.13 -37.88 25.05
N ILE A 549 15.55 -38.97 25.57
CA ILE A 549 14.34 -38.91 26.40
C ILE A 549 14.52 -37.83 27.47
N SER A 550 13.55 -36.91 27.55
CA SER A 550 13.71 -35.64 28.29
C SER A 550 12.84 -35.54 29.53
N ALA A 551 11.76 -36.34 29.59
CA ALA A 551 10.82 -36.40 30.70
C ALA A 551 10.34 -37.84 30.91
N SER A 552 9.79 -38.14 32.10
CA SER A 552 9.18 -39.45 32.40
C SER A 552 7.94 -39.75 31.54
N SER A 553 7.33 -38.74 30.93
CA SER A 553 6.25 -38.92 29.95
C SER A 553 6.77 -39.18 28.53
N ASP A 554 8.09 -39.24 28.31
CA ASP A 554 8.69 -39.51 27.01
C ASP A 554 9.11 -40.97 26.84
N ASP A 555 9.05 -41.78 27.89
CA ASP A 555 9.15 -43.23 27.82
C ASP A 555 8.16 -43.90 28.76
N ALA A 556 7.72 -45.09 28.38
CA ALA A 556 6.69 -45.81 29.13
C ALA A 556 6.74 -47.30 28.86
N GLU A 557 6.25 -48.06 29.83
CA GLU A 557 6.06 -49.50 29.70
C GLU A 557 4.61 -49.87 29.95
N GLU A 558 4.02 -50.64 29.04
CA GLU A 558 2.66 -51.12 29.17
C GLU A 558 2.63 -52.64 29.30
N THR A 559 1.89 -53.13 30.29
CA THR A 559 1.69 -54.56 30.53
C THR A 559 0.68 -55.13 29.54
N VAL A 560 1.10 -56.08 28.69
CA VAL A 560 0.23 -56.63 27.62
C VAL A 560 -1.08 -57.22 28.16
N SER A 561 -1.06 -57.85 29.34
CA SER A 561 -2.24 -58.53 29.90
C SER A 561 -3.25 -57.60 30.60
N SER A 562 -2.81 -56.46 31.12
CA SER A 562 -3.65 -55.56 31.92
C SER A 562 -3.78 -54.14 31.38
N GLY A 563 -2.97 -53.76 30.38
CA GLY A 563 -2.90 -52.38 29.89
C GLY A 563 -2.27 -51.39 30.86
N TYR A 564 -1.79 -51.83 32.03
CA TYR A 564 -1.17 -50.95 33.03
C TYR A 564 0.10 -50.29 32.46
N VAL A 565 0.15 -48.96 32.50
CA VAL A 565 1.25 -48.14 31.99
C VAL A 565 2.09 -47.58 33.15
N SER A 566 3.40 -47.82 33.10
CA SER A 566 4.40 -47.23 34.00
C SER A 566 5.18 -46.15 33.26
N LEU A 567 5.28 -44.96 33.86
CA LEU A 567 6.08 -43.83 33.35
C LEU A 567 7.39 -43.63 34.12
N VAL A 568 7.63 -44.40 35.17
CA VAL A 568 8.71 -44.13 36.16
C VAL A 568 9.58 -45.36 36.42
N SER A 569 9.63 -46.29 35.47
CA SER A 569 10.51 -47.45 35.58
C SER A 569 11.98 -47.01 35.53
N PRO A 570 12.87 -47.55 36.38
CA PRO A 570 14.29 -47.25 36.31
C PRO A 570 14.96 -47.84 35.05
N ASP A 571 14.36 -48.86 34.43
CA ASP A 571 14.83 -49.54 33.23
C ASP A 571 13.68 -49.86 32.24
N LEU A 572 14.02 -50.12 30.98
CA LEU A 572 13.07 -50.53 29.94
C LEU A 572 13.14 -52.04 29.71
N GLU A 573 12.03 -52.72 29.92
CA GLU A 573 11.83 -54.15 29.75
C GLU A 573 11.55 -54.48 28.28
N LEU A 574 12.64 -54.55 27.50
CA LEU A 574 12.58 -54.94 26.10
C LEU A 574 12.30 -56.45 25.96
N GLY A 575 11.02 -56.83 26.04
CA GLY A 575 10.54 -58.21 25.84
C GLY A 575 9.55 -58.67 26.91
N ALA A 576 9.86 -59.80 27.57
CA ALA A 576 9.04 -60.36 28.64
C ALA A 576 9.77 -60.27 29.98
N ASN A 577 9.10 -59.70 30.99
CA ASN A 577 9.45 -59.92 32.39
C ASN A 577 8.75 -61.22 32.84
N LYS A 578 9.25 -61.90 33.89
CA LYS A 578 8.94 -63.25 34.37
C LYS A 578 7.43 -63.59 34.55
N GLN A 579 6.51 -62.65 34.36
CA GLN A 579 5.06 -62.88 34.35
C GLN A 579 4.28 -62.31 33.13
N SER A 580 4.83 -61.41 32.29
CA SER A 580 4.10 -60.85 31.13
C SER A 580 5.01 -60.12 30.13
N SER A 581 4.65 -60.16 28.84
CA SER A 581 5.24 -59.29 27.80
C SER A 581 4.91 -57.81 28.04
N ARG A 582 5.78 -56.92 27.56
CA ARG A 582 5.62 -55.46 27.66
C ARG A 582 5.63 -54.79 26.28
N TRP A 583 4.81 -53.76 26.14
CA TRP A 583 5.02 -52.74 25.11
C TRP A 583 5.91 -51.66 25.71
N VAL A 584 6.91 -51.21 24.95
CA VAL A 584 7.79 -50.12 25.35
C VAL A 584 7.62 -48.97 24.38
N GLY A 585 7.24 -47.81 24.91
CA GLY A 585 7.09 -46.57 24.18
C GLY A 585 8.28 -45.65 24.45
N MET A 586 8.80 -45.01 23.40
CA MET A 586 9.83 -43.97 23.49
C MET A 586 9.45 -42.81 22.57
N ARG A 587 9.57 -41.60 23.06
CA ARG A 587 9.22 -40.34 22.40
C ARG A 587 10.42 -39.40 22.49
N PHE A 588 10.77 -38.80 21.36
CA PHE A 588 11.89 -37.87 21.25
C PHE A 588 11.37 -36.50 20.84
N THR A 589 11.53 -35.50 21.71
CA THR A 589 11.10 -34.12 21.44
C THR A 589 12.18 -33.30 20.75
N ASN A 590 11.78 -32.17 20.15
CA ASN A 590 12.67 -31.16 19.58
C ASN A 590 13.62 -31.68 18.49
N LEU A 591 13.21 -32.72 17.74
CA LEU A 591 13.92 -33.15 16.54
C LEU A 591 13.71 -32.10 15.44
N GLN A 592 14.72 -31.26 15.21
CA GLN A 592 14.73 -30.24 14.15
C GLN A 592 15.00 -30.87 12.78
N ILE A 593 14.12 -31.76 12.34
CA ILE A 593 14.19 -32.40 11.02
C ILE A 593 13.38 -31.54 10.04
N PRO A 594 13.99 -31.00 8.96
CA PRO A 594 13.27 -30.21 7.98
C PRO A 594 12.12 -30.98 7.34
N ASN A 595 11.03 -30.28 7.01
CA ASN A 595 9.90 -30.89 6.29
C ASN A 595 10.38 -31.46 4.94
N SER A 596 9.92 -32.67 4.59
CA SER A 596 10.36 -33.43 3.42
C SER A 596 11.83 -33.89 3.41
N ALA A 597 12.56 -33.81 4.53
CA ALA A 597 13.91 -34.36 4.61
C ALA A 597 13.89 -35.90 4.47
N LYS A 598 14.71 -36.43 3.55
CA LYS A 598 14.91 -37.88 3.43
C LYS A 598 15.82 -38.37 4.56
N ILE A 599 15.29 -39.22 5.43
CA ILE A 599 16.08 -39.86 6.48
C ILE A 599 16.91 -40.98 5.86
N ILE A 600 18.23 -40.78 5.84
CA ILE A 600 19.18 -41.77 5.30
C ILE A 600 19.55 -42.86 6.33
N GLY A 601 19.34 -42.60 7.62
CA GLY A 601 19.59 -43.52 8.71
C GLY A 601 19.05 -42.98 10.03
N ALA A 602 18.37 -43.83 10.80
CA ALA A 602 17.91 -43.54 12.16
C ALA A 602 18.13 -44.78 13.03
N TYR A 603 18.60 -44.61 14.25
CA TYR A 603 18.82 -45.69 15.22
C TYR A 603 18.53 -45.19 16.63
N VAL A 604 18.15 -46.09 17.54
CA VAL A 604 18.05 -45.82 18.98
C VAL A 604 19.27 -46.45 19.64
N GLN A 605 19.90 -45.67 20.52
CA GLN A 605 20.99 -46.11 21.34
C GLN A 605 20.45 -46.56 22.71
N PHE A 606 20.74 -47.80 23.12
CA PHE A 606 20.39 -48.36 24.42
C PHE A 606 21.64 -48.57 25.27
N GLU A 607 21.48 -48.44 26.59
CA GLU A 607 22.48 -48.83 27.59
C GLU A 607 21.95 -50.01 28.40
N VAL A 608 22.79 -51.03 28.59
CA VAL A 608 22.43 -52.26 29.30
C VAL A 608 22.35 -52.02 30.80
N ASP A 609 21.19 -52.27 31.42
CA ASP A 609 21.05 -52.25 32.88
C ASP A 609 21.32 -53.62 33.53
N GLU A 610 20.73 -54.70 33.02
CA GLU A 610 20.84 -56.04 33.62
C GLU A 610 21.41 -57.14 32.70
N LYS A 611 21.95 -58.21 33.33
CA LYS A 611 22.49 -59.37 32.61
C LYS A 611 21.37 -60.34 32.23
N LYS A 612 21.27 -60.69 30.95
CA LYS A 612 20.49 -61.85 30.47
C LYS A 612 21.29 -62.65 29.44
N ASP A 613 21.17 -63.96 29.50
CA ASP A 613 21.91 -64.93 28.67
C ASP A 613 21.16 -65.35 27.40
N THR A 614 19.95 -64.82 27.21
CA THR A 614 19.05 -65.16 26.12
C THR A 614 19.07 -64.08 25.04
N MET A 615 19.12 -64.50 23.77
CA MET A 615 18.94 -63.58 22.64
C MET A 615 17.44 -63.28 22.45
N THR A 616 17.12 -62.04 22.08
CA THR A 616 15.73 -61.61 21.86
C THR A 616 15.58 -61.02 20.46
N THR A 617 14.37 -61.12 19.91
CA THR A 617 13.95 -60.42 18.71
C THR A 617 12.92 -59.37 19.09
N LEU A 618 13.15 -58.13 18.68
CA LEU A 618 12.24 -57.02 18.89
C LEU A 618 11.74 -56.51 17.54
N THR A 619 10.50 -56.05 17.50
CA THR A 619 9.97 -55.33 16.34
C THR A 619 9.75 -53.88 16.75
N ILE A 620 10.38 -52.96 16.01
CA ILE A 620 10.26 -51.52 16.24
C ILE A 620 9.26 -50.96 15.23
N HIS A 621 8.28 -50.22 15.73
CA HIS A 621 7.30 -49.49 14.93
C HIS A 621 7.44 -47.99 15.18
N GLY A 622 7.11 -47.17 14.18
CA GLY A 622 6.83 -45.75 14.41
C GLY A 622 5.39 -45.55 14.86
N GLN A 623 5.15 -44.50 15.66
CA GLN A 623 3.81 -43.99 15.87
C GLN A 623 3.39 -43.16 14.64
N ALA A 624 2.20 -43.39 14.11
CA ALA A 624 1.63 -42.63 13.00
C ALA A 624 1.01 -41.30 13.48
N ALA A 625 1.86 -40.42 14.00
CA ALA A 625 1.50 -39.06 14.42
C ALA A 625 2.71 -38.12 14.29
N ASP A 626 2.53 -36.95 13.65
CA ASP A 626 3.62 -36.00 13.42
C ASP A 626 4.15 -35.34 14.72
N ASN A 627 3.24 -35.03 15.66
CA ASN A 627 3.57 -34.49 16.97
C ASN A 627 2.80 -35.23 18.08
N PRO A 628 3.26 -36.44 18.46
CA PRO A 628 2.55 -37.25 19.43
C PRO A 628 2.59 -36.60 20.82
N ALA A 629 1.48 -36.70 21.56
CA ALA A 629 1.44 -36.36 22.98
C ALA A 629 2.35 -37.29 23.80
N GLY A 630 2.80 -36.81 24.96
CA GLY A 630 3.52 -37.64 25.95
C GLY A 630 2.68 -38.85 26.37
N PHE A 631 3.35 -39.88 26.91
CA PHE A 631 2.68 -41.02 27.53
C PHE A 631 1.97 -40.59 28.82
N SER A 632 0.81 -41.20 29.09
CA SER A 632 0.03 -41.04 30.33
C SER A 632 -0.12 -42.38 31.05
N THR A 633 -0.61 -42.36 32.28
CA THR A 633 -0.93 -43.58 33.05
C THR A 633 -2.26 -44.23 32.66
N ASP A 634 -2.92 -43.74 31.60
CA ASP A 634 -4.18 -44.33 31.12
C ASP A 634 -3.93 -45.74 30.60
N GLU A 635 -4.84 -46.67 30.89
CA GLU A 635 -4.70 -48.05 30.45
C GLU A 635 -4.65 -48.14 28.91
N TYR A 636 -3.69 -48.92 28.42
CA TYR A 636 -3.44 -49.14 26.99
C TYR A 636 -2.94 -47.91 26.22
N ASN A 637 -2.30 -46.93 26.88
CA ASN A 637 -1.82 -45.69 26.25
C ASN A 637 -0.77 -45.91 25.15
N ILE A 638 -0.04 -47.03 25.15
CA ILE A 638 0.96 -47.36 24.13
C ILE A 638 0.31 -48.20 23.04
N SER A 639 -0.34 -49.30 23.39
CA SER A 639 -0.86 -50.28 22.41
C SER A 639 -2.05 -49.76 21.59
N LYS A 640 -2.79 -48.74 22.06
CA LYS A 640 -3.86 -48.09 21.29
C LYS A 640 -3.37 -47.01 20.32
N ARG A 641 -2.09 -46.61 20.38
CA ARG A 641 -1.55 -45.62 19.44
C ARG A 641 -1.45 -46.22 18.05
N SER A 642 -1.93 -45.48 17.04
CA SER A 642 -1.80 -45.89 15.64
C SER A 642 -0.33 -46.02 15.26
N LEU A 643 0.04 -47.14 14.66
CA LEU A 643 1.39 -47.43 14.21
C LEU A 643 1.54 -47.15 12.72
N THR A 644 2.78 -46.88 12.29
CA THR A 644 3.13 -46.84 10.87
C THR A 644 3.03 -48.23 10.24
N ASN A 645 2.74 -48.29 8.94
CA ASN A 645 2.76 -49.55 8.17
C ASN A 645 4.16 -50.18 8.10
N ALA A 646 5.22 -49.37 8.18
CA ALA A 646 6.58 -49.84 8.22
C ALA A 646 6.99 -50.26 9.65
N ALA A 647 7.73 -51.37 9.73
CA ALA A 647 8.31 -51.88 10.97
C ALA A 647 9.73 -52.39 10.70
N VAL A 648 10.60 -52.35 11.71
CA VAL A 648 11.95 -52.91 11.64
C VAL A 648 12.10 -54.06 12.62
N SER A 649 12.41 -55.24 12.09
CA SER A 649 12.79 -56.39 12.90
C SER A 649 14.25 -56.25 13.36
N TRP A 650 14.44 -56.02 14.64
CA TRP A 650 15.73 -56.12 15.30
C TRP A 650 15.99 -57.57 15.70
N ASN A 651 16.30 -58.38 14.68
CA ASN A 651 16.63 -59.79 14.85
C ASN A 651 18.05 -59.91 15.42
N ASN A 652 18.21 -60.72 16.47
CA ASN A 652 19.47 -60.99 17.19
C ASN A 652 19.95 -59.88 18.14
N VAL A 653 19.08 -59.37 19.02
CA VAL A 653 19.56 -58.63 20.20
C VAL A 653 20.46 -59.59 21.00
N PRO A 654 21.77 -59.28 21.17
CA PRO A 654 22.71 -60.24 21.72
C PRO A 654 22.42 -60.51 23.19
N ALA A 655 22.85 -61.67 23.70
CA ALA A 655 22.84 -61.94 25.13
C ALA A 655 23.83 -61.01 25.86
N TRP A 656 23.38 -60.32 26.91
CA TRP A 656 24.16 -59.34 27.65
C TRP A 656 24.86 -59.99 28.85
N ARG A 657 26.08 -60.49 28.62
CA ARG A 657 26.82 -61.35 29.58
C ARG A 657 27.67 -60.58 30.61
N LYS A 658 27.78 -59.25 30.54
CA LYS A 658 28.53 -58.41 31.49
C LYS A 658 27.75 -57.14 31.83
N LYS A 659 27.75 -56.74 33.11
CA LYS A 659 27.22 -55.45 33.58
C LYS A 659 28.30 -54.39 33.32
N ILE A 660 28.47 -54.04 32.06
CA ILE A 660 29.32 -52.94 31.60
C ILE A 660 28.36 -52.02 30.87
N ARG A 661 28.53 -50.70 30.95
CA ARG A 661 27.83 -49.66 30.18
C ARG A 661 28.06 -49.82 28.66
N GLN A 662 27.74 -50.99 28.14
CA GLN A 662 27.87 -51.34 26.74
C GLN A 662 26.70 -50.72 26.03
N THR A 663 27.03 -49.77 25.18
CA THR A 663 26.10 -49.17 24.25
C THR A 663 25.73 -50.17 23.16
N GLN A 664 24.43 -50.31 22.89
CA GLN A 664 23.92 -51.05 21.74
C GLN A 664 23.09 -50.12 20.86
N TYR A 665 23.16 -50.33 19.55
CA TYR A 665 22.38 -49.59 18.58
C TYR A 665 21.34 -50.53 17.98
N SER A 666 20.10 -50.05 17.86
CA SER A 666 19.09 -50.75 17.06
C SER A 666 19.55 -50.89 15.61
N ARG A 667 18.92 -51.78 14.84
CA ARG A 667 19.01 -51.69 13.37
C ARG A 667 18.46 -50.34 12.89
N HIS A 668 18.96 -49.89 11.73
CA HIS A 668 18.46 -48.68 11.12
C HIS A 668 16.96 -48.79 10.82
N PHE A 669 16.18 -47.80 11.25
CA PHE A 669 14.73 -47.73 11.03
C PHE A 669 14.30 -46.47 10.27
N SER A 670 15.12 -46.03 9.31
CA SER A 670 14.82 -44.88 8.44
C SER A 670 13.48 -44.95 7.72
N ASN A 671 12.89 -46.14 7.58
CA ASN A 671 11.58 -46.34 6.94
C ASN A 671 10.39 -46.26 7.92
N CYS A 672 10.63 -46.19 9.24
CA CYS A 672 9.61 -46.19 10.29
C CYS A 672 9.29 -44.80 10.86
N THR A 673 9.85 -43.73 10.29
CA THR A 673 9.65 -42.38 10.81
C THR A 673 8.38 -41.76 10.24
N GLY A 674 7.38 -41.55 11.09
CA GLY A 674 6.16 -40.80 10.78
C GLY A 674 6.39 -39.29 10.80
N ILE A 675 7.28 -38.79 9.94
CA ILE A 675 7.51 -37.35 9.79
C ILE A 675 6.93 -36.91 8.45
N GLY A 676 5.76 -36.28 8.48
CA GLY A 676 5.31 -35.25 7.52
C GLY A 676 5.65 -35.50 6.05
N GLN A 677 4.91 -36.41 5.41
CA GLN A 677 4.70 -36.38 3.96
C GLN A 677 3.21 -36.56 3.69
N PRO A 678 2.52 -35.55 3.14
CA PRO A 678 1.34 -35.81 2.33
C PRO A 678 1.83 -36.55 1.07
N SER A 679 1.37 -37.79 0.88
CA SER A 679 1.32 -38.51 -0.41
C SER A 679 2.59 -38.57 -1.29
N TRP A 680 3.18 -39.76 -1.44
CA TRP A 680 3.93 -40.13 -2.65
C TRP A 680 3.32 -41.35 -3.31
N MET A 681 2.79 -41.15 -4.53
CA MET A 681 2.60 -42.17 -5.56
C MET A 681 3.79 -42.13 -6.52
N GLY A 682 4.20 -43.32 -6.99
CA GLY A 682 4.74 -43.54 -8.33
C GLY A 682 6.06 -44.32 -8.38
N PRO A 683 6.26 -45.27 -9.33
CA PRO A 683 5.49 -45.47 -10.55
C PRO A 683 4.95 -46.91 -10.69
N ARG A 684 4.17 -47.17 -11.75
CA ARG A 684 4.29 -48.44 -12.46
C ARG A 684 5.51 -48.37 -13.37
#